data_AF-A0A2R4VTE0-F1
#
_entry.id   AF-A0A2R4VTE0-F1
#
_cell.length_a   1.000
_cell.length_b   1.000
_cell.length_c   1.000
_cell.angle_alpha   90.00
_cell.angle_beta   90.00
_cell.angle_gamma   90.00
#
_symmetry.space_group_name_H-M   'P 1'
#
loop_
_entity.id
_entity.type
_entity.pdbx_description
1 polymer ?
#
loop_
_entity_poly.entity_id
_entity_poly.type
_entity_poly.pdbx_seq_one_letter_code
_entity_poly.pdbx_strand_id
1 'polypeptide(L)'
;MRRIATAAARAAALALGLLLPWAAPIRAAEVPPAAGSVRQEVPRTILALVDLREEDTIRLSRIHSMAELPLNHLGLSVVYWNVADGLPDLSRYPGLRGVVTWFAGEPFADVGAYIDWVGRAMDRGVRFAVLGQPGVRLERGGRPVPLALANRFFAHFGLRDDDGFSDLTYKSKPALADRTIGFERPLSGVLPGYPLFRKTDARVSSHLVMRRADDPASDSHLVVTGPAGGLAVDGYGRHFDAEYNRRQWIVDPFAFFRNAFATDDLPKPDVTTLSGRRIYFSHIDGDGWRNVTEVTPHAARRVLSADMVRLAAIEPFPDLPVTVAPIVGDLDPTWNGTPQSVEAAKRLFALPQVEPASHTWTHPFQWAFFKDYSRQKEAPFLDRDGSYRPAKGDDHAAETAGEVSDIGRYALPRAYLQQPFDLDQEIGGALDYFTRLAPAGKRAVLVQWSGDTSPFEAALAAVRKAGGVNMNGGDARFDADFPSITGLPPVGLPVGAERQIYAAGSNENTYTDLWTNRFYGYRNLVHTMRHAGSPIRLKPFNVYYHMYSGQKAASLNALVSVLTAARATELAPVAASTYARIAEGFYTTRLEPLEGGRRWRVRDRGALNTLRFDRASSSAVDFSRSAGVLGQRHCQGSLYVALDPTVAEPVVALADIDRADRDPPASMPYLVEGRWAFSALAGEGEGFRVAAAGYGEGAMVWRVPRSGPWTVTVERDGAVLWSGRAAADEDGRLALTVPVSGIAPLLLRFRPSGGVAG
;
A
#
# COMPACT_ATOMS: atom_id res chain seq x y z
N MET A 1 60.96 33.97 -51.11
CA MET A 1 61.65 32.82 -51.73
C MET A 1 61.36 31.56 -50.90
N ARG A 2 60.80 30.52 -51.55
CA ARG A 2 60.86 29.06 -51.28
C ARG A 2 60.70 28.54 -49.83
N ARG A 3 59.59 27.82 -49.58
CA ARG A 3 59.44 26.34 -49.41
C ARG A 3 59.87 25.83 -48.01
N ILE A 4 58.90 25.42 -47.17
CA ILE A 4 58.31 24.06 -47.00
C ILE A 4 59.21 23.12 -46.16
N ALA A 5 58.68 22.76 -44.98
CA ALA A 5 58.77 21.48 -44.25
C ALA A 5 60.17 21.00 -43.80
N THR A 6 60.39 20.28 -42.70
CA THR A 6 59.54 19.41 -41.87
C THR A 6 60.35 18.98 -40.63
N ALA A 7 59.60 18.55 -39.60
CA ALA A 7 59.92 17.44 -38.70
C ALA A 7 60.97 17.58 -37.57
N ALA A 8 60.39 17.49 -36.36
CA ALA A 8 60.78 16.63 -35.25
C ALA A 8 62.09 16.93 -34.50
N ALA A 9 61.93 17.48 -33.30
CA ALA A 9 62.86 17.28 -32.19
C ALA A 9 62.06 16.95 -30.92
N ARG A 10 62.41 15.82 -30.30
CA ARG A 10 62.07 15.45 -28.94
C ARG A 10 63.07 16.11 -27.97
N ALA A 11 62.54 16.58 -26.84
CA ALA A 11 63.04 16.38 -25.48
C ALA A 11 63.24 17.65 -24.64
N ALA A 12 62.54 17.63 -23.51
CA ALA A 12 62.81 18.26 -22.21
C ALA A 12 62.61 19.77 -22.05
N ALA A 13 61.46 20.13 -21.47
CA ALA A 13 61.40 21.07 -20.35
C ALA A 13 60.20 20.75 -19.45
N LEU A 14 60.50 20.58 -18.16
CA LEU A 14 59.56 20.46 -17.04
C LEU A 14 58.72 21.74 -16.85
N ALA A 15 57.59 21.55 -16.18
CA ALA A 15 56.81 22.55 -15.42
C ALA A 15 55.97 23.56 -16.22
N LEU A 16 54.67 23.27 -16.35
CA LEU A 16 53.58 24.10 -15.82
C LEU A 16 52.24 23.37 -16.02
N GLY A 17 51.82 22.64 -15.00
CA GLY A 17 50.43 22.25 -14.79
C GLY A 17 49.96 22.91 -13.51
N LEU A 18 48.69 23.30 -13.50
CA LEU A 18 47.93 23.99 -12.44
C LEU A 18 47.87 25.52 -12.60
N LEU A 19 46.68 26.00 -13.00
CA LEU A 19 45.92 27.09 -12.36
C LEU A 19 44.81 27.59 -13.30
N LEU A 20 43.66 26.90 -13.31
CA LEU A 20 42.37 27.51 -13.65
C LEU A 20 41.30 26.90 -12.72
N PRO A 21 40.64 27.69 -11.85
CA PRO A 21 39.80 27.18 -10.78
C PRO A 21 38.43 26.74 -11.29
N TRP A 22 37.93 25.66 -10.72
CA TRP A 22 36.53 25.25 -10.76
C TRP A 22 35.63 26.40 -10.33
N ALA A 23 34.68 26.77 -11.21
CA ALA A 23 33.53 27.57 -10.81
C ALA A 23 32.63 26.71 -9.91
N ALA A 24 32.76 26.88 -8.60
CA ALA A 24 31.79 26.38 -7.63
C ALA A 24 30.45 27.11 -7.84
N PRO A 25 29.29 26.44 -7.69
CA PRO A 25 28.02 27.12 -7.64
C PRO A 25 28.02 28.06 -6.43
N ILE A 26 27.76 29.35 -6.67
CA ILE A 26 27.57 30.35 -5.63
C ILE A 26 26.36 29.90 -4.80
N ARG A 27 26.61 29.42 -3.58
CA ARG A 27 25.57 29.28 -2.56
C ARG A 27 25.06 30.69 -2.29
N ALA A 28 23.79 30.94 -2.61
CA ALA A 28 23.07 32.05 -1.99
C ALA A 28 23.19 31.87 -0.47
N ALA A 29 23.66 32.90 0.23
CA ALA A 29 23.68 32.90 1.67
C ALA A 29 22.25 32.69 2.17
N GLU A 30 22.01 31.58 2.87
CA GLU A 30 20.76 31.34 3.59
C GLU A 30 20.59 32.46 4.60
N VAL A 31 19.60 33.33 4.35
CA VAL A 31 19.04 34.18 5.39
C VAL A 31 18.49 33.22 6.44
N PRO A 32 18.94 33.28 7.71
CA PRO A 32 18.37 32.42 8.74
C PRO A 32 16.88 32.69 8.78
N PRO A 33 16.01 31.66 8.75
CA PRO A 33 14.59 31.90 8.91
C PRO A 33 14.42 32.66 10.22
N ALA A 34 13.79 33.84 10.14
CA ALA A 34 13.24 34.49 11.31
C ALA A 34 12.53 33.40 12.13
N ALA A 35 12.76 33.37 13.44
CA ALA A 35 12.15 32.41 14.35
C ALA A 35 10.62 32.50 14.28
N GLY A 36 10.06 31.88 13.25
CA GLY A 36 8.65 31.77 12.98
C GLY A 36 8.15 30.62 13.82
N SER A 37 7.06 30.86 14.54
CA SER A 37 6.30 29.84 15.26
C SER A 37 6.33 28.52 14.50
N VAL A 38 6.92 27.47 15.09
CA VAL A 38 6.92 26.12 14.55
C VAL A 38 5.44 25.70 14.44
N ARG A 39 4.82 25.92 13.27
CA ARG A 39 3.46 25.45 13.02
C ARG A 39 3.55 23.94 12.92
N GLN A 40 2.91 23.27 13.88
CA GLN A 40 3.02 21.84 14.09
C GLN A 40 2.45 21.08 12.90
N GLU A 41 3.28 20.25 12.24
CA GLU A 41 2.83 19.28 11.24
C GLU A 41 1.69 18.43 11.83
N VAL A 42 0.72 18.03 11.01
CA VAL A 42 -0.32 17.09 11.43
C VAL A 42 0.37 15.79 11.88
N PRO A 43 0.27 15.40 13.17
CA PRO A 43 0.90 14.17 13.62
C PRO A 43 0.15 12.99 13.03
N ARG A 44 0.86 12.08 12.36
CA ARG A 44 0.30 10.87 11.71
C ARG A 44 0.87 9.57 12.24
N THR A 45 1.96 9.65 12.99
CA THR A 45 2.67 8.47 13.47
C THR A 45 1.97 7.85 14.67
N ILE A 46 1.76 6.54 14.60
CA ILE A 46 1.30 5.68 15.68
C ILE A 46 2.44 4.75 16.06
N LEU A 47 2.79 4.73 17.34
CA LEU A 47 3.78 3.81 17.89
C LEU A 47 3.07 2.52 18.34
N ALA A 48 3.35 1.42 17.66
CA ALA A 48 2.91 0.09 18.05
C ALA A 48 3.91 -0.51 19.05
N LEU A 49 3.44 -0.78 20.28
CA LEU A 49 4.22 -1.55 21.24
C LEU A 49 3.91 -3.03 21.04
N VAL A 50 4.93 -3.79 20.66
CA VAL A 50 4.86 -5.24 20.42
C VAL A 50 5.80 -5.97 21.38
N ASP A 51 5.49 -7.22 21.70
CA ASP A 51 6.37 -8.09 22.46
C ASP A 51 6.88 -9.22 21.58
N LEU A 52 8.08 -9.04 21.02
CA LEU A 52 8.65 -10.03 20.11
C LEU A 52 9.20 -11.28 20.83
N ARG A 53 8.98 -11.40 22.14
CA ARG A 53 9.18 -12.65 22.89
C ARG A 53 7.94 -13.56 22.78
N GLU A 54 6.77 -12.98 22.50
CA GLU A 54 5.47 -13.67 22.35
C GLU A 54 4.96 -13.67 20.90
N GLU A 55 5.49 -12.79 20.05
CA GLU A 55 5.18 -12.70 18.63
C GLU A 55 6.46 -12.83 17.79
N ASP A 56 6.57 -13.85 16.94
CA ASP A 56 7.82 -14.21 16.26
C ASP A 56 8.43 -13.06 15.42
N THR A 57 7.58 -12.28 14.74
CA THR A 57 8.01 -11.15 13.90
C THR A 57 6.97 -10.05 13.89
N ILE A 58 7.37 -8.83 13.49
CA ILE A 58 6.43 -7.73 13.23
C ILE A 58 5.35 -8.15 12.23
N ARG A 59 5.73 -8.87 11.16
CA ARG A 59 4.81 -9.37 10.12
C ARG A 59 3.67 -10.19 10.73
N LEU A 60 3.98 -11.04 11.72
CA LEU A 60 3.02 -11.94 12.37
C LEU A 60 2.33 -11.31 13.59
N SER A 61 2.74 -10.11 14.00
CA SER A 61 2.13 -9.43 15.14
C SER A 61 0.64 -9.14 14.90
N ARG A 62 -0.16 -9.17 15.97
CA ARG A 62 -1.60 -8.83 15.92
C ARG A 62 -1.83 -7.42 15.40
N ILE A 63 -0.95 -6.49 15.76
CA ILE A 63 -1.06 -5.09 15.36
C ILE A 63 -0.84 -4.96 13.85
N HIS A 64 0.20 -5.58 13.29
CA HIS A 64 0.46 -5.51 11.85
C HIS A 64 -0.60 -6.24 11.03
N SER A 65 -0.96 -7.45 11.45
CA SER A 65 -1.89 -8.32 10.71
C SER A 65 -3.37 -7.90 10.81
N MET A 66 -3.75 -7.07 11.77
CA MET A 66 -5.15 -6.66 11.95
C MET A 66 -5.36 -5.14 12.06
N ALA A 67 -4.56 -4.44 12.87
CA ALA A 67 -4.81 -3.03 13.19
C ALA A 67 -4.19 -2.05 12.19
N GLU A 68 -3.06 -2.39 11.57
CA GLU A 68 -2.33 -1.43 10.72
C GLU A 68 -3.11 -1.04 9.46
N LEU A 69 -3.87 -1.94 8.82
CA LEU A 69 -4.69 -1.57 7.66
C LEU A 69 -5.75 -0.51 8.01
N PRO A 70 -6.61 -0.69 9.05
CA PRO A 70 -7.51 0.37 9.50
C PRO A 70 -6.80 1.69 9.83
N LEU A 71 -5.63 1.64 10.46
CA LEU A 71 -4.84 2.83 10.77
C LEU A 71 -4.33 3.52 9.49
N ASN A 72 -3.80 2.75 8.54
CA ASN A 72 -3.37 3.26 7.23
C ASN A 72 -4.54 3.91 6.48
N HIS A 73 -5.72 3.27 6.50
CA HIS A 73 -6.93 3.82 5.92
C HIS A 73 -7.27 5.17 6.56
N LEU A 74 -7.14 5.33 7.88
CA LEU A 74 -7.37 6.61 8.58
C LEU A 74 -6.25 7.65 8.37
N GLY A 75 -5.30 7.39 7.47
CA GLY A 75 -4.19 8.28 7.14
C GLY A 75 -3.02 8.17 8.11
N LEU A 76 -3.01 7.21 9.04
CA LEU A 76 -1.99 7.05 10.07
C LEU A 76 -0.91 6.05 9.64
N SER A 77 0.35 6.37 9.93
CA SER A 77 1.49 5.47 9.69
C SER A 77 1.90 4.80 11.00
N VAL A 78 2.25 3.51 10.94
CA VAL A 78 2.66 2.75 12.12
C VAL A 78 4.18 2.57 12.13
N VAL A 79 4.78 2.79 13.30
CA VAL A 79 6.16 2.45 13.62
C VAL A 79 6.15 1.49 14.81
N TYR A 80 7.07 0.53 14.83
CA TYR A 80 7.06 -0.55 15.80
C TYR A 80 8.17 -0.37 16.82
N TRP A 81 7.87 -0.72 18.06
CA TRP A 81 8.84 -0.82 19.14
C TRP A 81 8.64 -2.11 19.91
N ASN A 82 9.72 -2.87 20.02
CA ASN A 82 9.75 -4.11 20.78
C ASN A 82 9.97 -3.81 22.26
N VAL A 83 8.97 -4.10 23.09
CA VAL A 83 9.02 -3.82 24.54
C VAL A 83 10.04 -4.69 25.28
N ALA A 84 10.55 -5.76 24.66
CA ALA A 84 11.67 -6.52 25.20
C ALA A 84 12.97 -5.69 25.28
N ASP A 85 13.08 -4.64 24.46
CA ASP A 85 14.21 -3.70 24.46
C ASP A 85 14.04 -2.54 25.47
N GLY A 86 13.02 -2.63 26.32
CA GLY A 86 12.66 -1.60 27.30
C GLY A 86 11.59 -0.63 26.80
N LEU A 87 11.29 0.41 27.58
CA LEU A 87 10.33 1.44 27.19
C LEU A 87 10.99 2.46 26.24
N PRO A 88 10.30 2.87 25.15
CA PRO A 88 10.90 3.76 24.17
C PRO A 88 11.10 5.18 24.71
N ASP A 89 12.20 5.81 24.30
CA ASP A 89 12.40 7.24 24.53
C ASP A 89 11.44 8.06 23.66
N LEU A 90 10.49 8.69 24.33
CA LEU A 90 9.46 9.56 23.76
C LEU A 90 10.03 10.75 22.97
N SER A 91 11.27 11.18 23.25
CA SER A 91 11.93 12.29 22.53
C SER A 91 12.22 11.95 21.06
N ARG A 92 12.36 10.65 20.74
CA ARG A 92 12.58 10.16 19.37
C ARG A 92 11.35 10.32 18.46
N TYR A 93 10.20 10.61 19.05
CA TYR A 93 8.92 10.74 18.35
C TYR A 93 8.26 12.10 18.65
N PRO A 94 8.79 13.22 18.11
CA PRO A 94 8.25 14.55 18.37
C PRO A 94 6.86 14.76 17.75
N GLY A 95 6.56 14.10 16.62
CA GLY A 95 5.28 14.14 15.91
C GLY A 95 4.34 12.95 16.20
N LEU A 96 4.49 12.32 17.37
CA LEU A 96 3.68 11.15 17.74
C LEU A 96 2.22 11.53 17.96
N ARG A 97 1.30 10.91 17.23
CA ARG A 97 -0.15 11.08 17.45
C ARG A 97 -0.67 10.18 18.56
N GLY A 98 -0.17 8.95 18.59
CA GLY A 98 -0.71 7.95 19.49
C GLY A 98 0.13 6.70 19.61
N VAL A 99 -0.29 5.84 20.53
CA VAL A 99 0.28 4.53 20.80
C VAL A 99 -0.81 3.49 20.64
N VAL A 100 -0.47 2.33 20.09
CA VAL A 100 -1.35 1.17 20.04
C VAL A 100 -0.68 -0.01 20.75
N THR A 101 -1.46 -0.72 21.57
CA THR A 101 -1.00 -1.90 22.32
C THR A 101 -1.96 -3.05 22.12
N TRP A 102 -1.44 -4.26 21.86
CA TRP A 102 -2.23 -5.48 21.78
C TRP A 102 -1.42 -6.71 22.21
N PHE A 103 -1.23 -6.86 23.52
CA PHE A 103 -0.33 -7.88 24.04
C PHE A 103 -0.97 -9.27 24.13
N ALA A 104 -0.16 -10.31 23.86
CA ALA A 104 -0.52 -11.71 24.01
C ALA A 104 -0.45 -12.21 25.46
N GLY A 105 0.48 -11.64 26.23
CA GLY A 105 0.70 -11.91 27.65
C GLY A 105 1.16 -10.64 28.38
N GLU A 106 1.91 -10.83 29.46
CA GLU A 106 2.34 -9.75 30.36
C GLU A 106 3.76 -9.27 30.01
N PRO A 107 3.92 -8.12 29.33
CA PRO A 107 5.19 -7.77 28.71
C PRO A 107 6.18 -7.10 29.68
N PHE A 108 5.72 -6.47 30.75
CA PHE A 108 6.53 -5.58 31.59
C PHE A 108 6.95 -6.24 32.90
N ALA A 109 8.26 -6.25 33.18
CA ALA A 109 8.76 -6.66 34.49
C ALA A 109 8.57 -5.58 35.57
N ASP A 110 8.50 -4.32 35.16
CA ASP A 110 8.17 -3.16 36.00
C ASP A 110 6.98 -2.42 35.38
N VAL A 111 5.78 -2.76 35.86
CA VAL A 111 4.53 -2.14 35.40
C VAL A 111 4.41 -0.69 35.87
N GLY A 112 5.02 -0.34 37.01
CA GLY A 112 5.01 1.04 37.52
C GLY A 112 5.72 1.99 36.54
N ALA A 113 6.88 1.60 36.05
CA ALA A 113 7.62 2.35 35.04
C ALA A 113 6.83 2.51 33.73
N TYR A 114 6.09 1.46 33.31
CA TYR A 114 5.22 1.53 32.14
C TYR A 114 4.06 2.51 32.35
N ILE A 115 3.36 2.45 33.48
CA ILE A 115 2.26 3.37 33.79
C ILE A 115 2.75 4.82 33.85
N ASP A 116 3.91 5.06 34.46
CA ASP A 116 4.52 6.39 34.49
C ASP A 116 4.92 6.87 33.09
N TRP A 117 5.39 5.97 32.22
CA TRP A 117 5.68 6.28 30.82
C TRP A 117 4.40 6.62 30.02
N VAL A 118 3.31 5.87 30.22
CA VAL A 118 2.00 6.19 29.63
C VAL A 118 1.53 7.57 30.07
N GLY A 119 1.64 7.89 31.36
CA GLY A 119 1.33 9.21 31.90
C GLY A 119 2.12 10.33 31.19
N ARG A 120 3.45 10.19 31.10
CA ARG A 120 4.31 11.16 30.39
C ARG A 120 3.95 11.30 28.90
N ALA A 121 3.55 10.22 28.24
CA ALA A 121 3.09 10.28 26.86
C ALA A 121 1.77 11.04 26.74
N MET A 122 0.80 10.74 27.60
CA MET A 122 -0.51 11.41 27.59
C MET A 122 -0.45 12.87 28.00
N ASP A 123 0.47 13.26 28.89
CA ASP A 123 0.75 14.66 29.23
C ASP A 123 1.26 15.48 28.02
N ARG A 124 1.90 14.81 27.04
CA ARG A 124 2.27 15.41 25.75
C ARG A 124 1.13 15.44 24.73
N GLY A 125 -0.06 14.96 25.08
CA GLY A 125 -1.22 14.84 24.19
C GLY A 125 -1.23 13.59 23.32
N VAL A 126 -0.36 12.60 23.59
CA VAL A 126 -0.34 11.32 22.88
C VAL A 126 -1.54 10.47 23.31
N ARG A 127 -2.31 9.99 22.34
CA ARG A 127 -3.53 9.16 22.59
C ARG A 127 -3.20 7.67 22.57
N PHE A 128 -3.95 6.84 23.29
CA PHE A 128 -3.71 5.39 23.34
C PHE A 128 -4.88 4.58 22.81
N ALA A 129 -4.62 3.59 21.97
CA ALA A 129 -5.59 2.56 21.60
C ALA A 129 -5.14 1.23 22.20
N VAL A 130 -5.88 0.76 23.22
CA VAL A 130 -5.62 -0.51 23.90
C VAL A 130 -6.60 -1.55 23.38
N LEU A 131 -6.08 -2.60 22.77
CA LEU A 131 -6.85 -3.76 22.35
C LEU A 131 -6.41 -4.97 23.17
N GLY A 132 -7.36 -5.66 23.79
CA GLY A 132 -7.03 -6.81 24.61
C GLY A 132 -6.51 -6.41 25.99
N GLN A 133 -5.50 -7.16 26.47
CA GLN A 133 -4.92 -6.91 27.78
C GLN A 133 -4.02 -5.66 27.77
N PRO A 134 -4.11 -4.79 28.79
CA PRO A 134 -3.32 -3.56 28.87
C PRO A 134 -1.87 -3.76 29.37
N GLY A 135 -1.53 -4.94 29.90
CA GLY A 135 -0.22 -5.21 30.53
C GLY A 135 0.00 -4.48 31.86
N VAL A 136 -1.08 -4.21 32.62
CA VAL A 136 -1.01 -3.47 33.91
C VAL A 136 -1.57 -4.22 35.11
N ARG A 137 -2.06 -5.45 34.93
CA ARG A 137 -2.66 -6.25 36.01
C ARG A 137 -1.64 -7.17 36.67
N LEU A 138 -0.77 -7.77 35.87
CA LEU A 138 0.32 -8.62 36.33
C LEU A 138 1.62 -8.09 35.75
N GLU A 139 2.71 -8.27 36.50
CA GLU A 139 4.05 -8.15 35.94
C GLU A 139 4.43 -9.45 35.23
N ARG A 140 5.43 -9.35 34.35
CA ARG A 140 6.05 -10.51 33.72
C ARG A 140 6.53 -11.50 34.79
N GLY A 141 6.06 -12.74 34.70
CA GLY A 141 6.26 -13.76 35.73
C GLY A 141 5.06 -13.93 36.69
N GLY A 142 3.98 -13.19 36.49
CA GLY A 142 2.69 -13.41 37.14
C GLY A 142 2.51 -12.72 38.49
N ARG A 143 3.39 -11.79 38.88
CA ARG A 143 3.23 -11.04 40.14
C ARG A 143 2.08 -10.04 40.01
N PRO A 144 1.07 -10.06 40.91
CA PRO A 144 -0.02 -9.09 40.85
C PRO A 144 0.45 -7.66 41.09
N VAL A 145 -0.07 -6.72 40.30
CA VAL A 145 0.16 -5.28 40.46
C VAL A 145 -0.88 -4.73 41.45
N PRO A 146 -0.50 -3.86 42.41
CA PRO A 146 -1.47 -3.24 43.30
C PRO A 146 -2.58 -2.51 42.54
N LEU A 147 -3.84 -2.77 42.89
CA LEU A 147 -5.01 -2.23 42.19
C LEU A 147 -5.00 -0.70 42.10
N ALA A 148 -4.51 -0.02 43.14
CA ALA A 148 -4.36 1.45 43.14
C ALA A 148 -3.39 1.94 42.04
N LEU A 149 -2.32 1.18 41.77
CA LEU A 149 -1.37 1.48 40.70
C LEU A 149 -2.00 1.20 39.33
N ALA A 150 -2.64 0.03 39.14
CA ALA A 150 -3.36 -0.28 37.90
C ALA A 150 -4.48 0.73 37.59
N ASN A 151 -5.19 1.21 38.61
CA ASN A 151 -6.23 2.24 38.46
C ASN A 151 -5.70 3.61 38.01
N ARG A 152 -4.40 3.92 38.19
CA ARG A 152 -3.80 5.11 37.56
C ARG A 152 -3.84 5.01 36.03
N PHE A 153 -3.64 3.81 35.48
CA PHE A 153 -3.76 3.57 34.03
C PHE A 153 -5.21 3.69 33.57
N PHE A 154 -6.15 2.98 34.22
CA PHE A 154 -7.56 3.00 33.81
C PHE A 154 -8.22 4.38 33.93
N ALA A 155 -7.79 5.20 34.90
CA ALA A 155 -8.28 6.56 35.07
C ALA A 155 -8.07 7.43 33.81
N HIS A 156 -7.01 7.19 33.04
CA HIS A 156 -6.80 7.91 31.77
C HIS A 156 -7.91 7.64 30.74
N PHE A 157 -8.52 6.45 30.78
CA PHE A 157 -9.63 6.07 29.92
C PHE A 157 -10.99 6.37 30.56
N GLY A 158 -11.03 7.14 31.66
CA GLY A 158 -12.24 7.44 32.42
C GLY A 158 -12.90 6.20 33.01
N LEU A 159 -12.09 5.21 33.36
CA LEU A 159 -12.51 3.95 33.97
C LEU A 159 -11.90 3.78 35.36
N ARG A 160 -12.58 3.03 36.21
CA ARG A 160 -12.05 2.47 37.45
C ARG A 160 -12.33 0.97 37.48
N ASP A 161 -11.31 0.22 37.82
CA ASP A 161 -11.38 -1.20 38.12
C ASP A 161 -11.80 -1.42 39.57
N ASP A 162 -12.93 -2.07 39.76
CA ASP A 162 -13.51 -2.38 41.07
C ASP A 162 -13.08 -3.78 41.58
N ASP A 163 -12.07 -4.40 40.96
CA ASP A 163 -11.53 -5.74 41.28
C ASP A 163 -12.54 -6.90 41.13
N GLY A 164 -13.68 -6.62 40.50
CA GLY A 164 -14.68 -7.63 40.15
C GLY A 164 -14.31 -8.32 38.84
N PHE A 165 -14.56 -9.62 38.74
CA PHE A 165 -14.44 -10.38 37.49
C PHE A 165 -15.63 -11.31 37.30
N SER A 166 -16.12 -11.40 36.06
CA SER A 166 -17.22 -12.29 35.67
C SER A 166 -16.70 -13.45 34.85
N ASP A 167 -16.34 -14.56 35.51
CA ASP A 167 -15.86 -15.79 34.83
C ASP A 167 -16.98 -16.52 34.07
N LEU A 168 -18.14 -16.67 34.72
CA LEU A 168 -19.29 -17.38 34.15
C LEU A 168 -20.27 -16.39 33.52
N THR A 169 -20.27 -16.31 32.20
CA THR A 169 -21.02 -15.31 31.42
C THR A 169 -22.42 -15.74 31.01
N TYR A 170 -22.94 -16.88 31.49
CA TYR A 170 -24.28 -17.39 31.11
C TYR A 170 -25.45 -16.44 31.43
N LYS A 171 -25.26 -15.53 32.40
CA LYS A 171 -26.22 -14.47 32.78
C LYS A 171 -25.85 -13.10 32.20
N SER A 172 -24.74 -12.99 31.47
CA SER A 172 -24.26 -11.72 30.94
C SER A 172 -25.01 -11.38 29.64
N LYS A 173 -25.47 -10.14 29.54
CA LYS A 173 -26.08 -9.60 28.32
C LYS A 173 -25.64 -8.15 28.09
N PRO A 174 -25.52 -7.69 26.83
CA PRO A 174 -25.25 -6.28 26.57
C PRO A 174 -26.38 -5.41 27.14
N ALA A 175 -26.04 -4.50 28.05
CA ALA A 175 -26.91 -3.38 28.43
C ALA A 175 -26.80 -2.22 27.42
N LEU A 176 -25.65 -2.13 26.75
CA LEU A 176 -25.40 -1.23 25.63
C LEU A 176 -24.50 -1.93 24.62
N ALA A 177 -24.87 -1.90 23.34
CA ALA A 177 -24.01 -2.22 22.22
C ALA A 177 -24.42 -1.29 21.06
N ASP A 178 -23.59 -0.30 20.76
CA ASP A 178 -23.86 0.64 19.66
C ASP A 178 -23.35 0.11 18.31
N ARG A 179 -23.41 0.93 17.26
CA ARG A 179 -23.00 0.55 15.90
C ARG A 179 -21.50 0.24 15.76
N THR A 180 -20.68 0.56 16.75
CA THR A 180 -19.26 0.17 16.78
C THR A 180 -19.08 -1.29 17.18
N ILE A 181 -20.12 -1.98 17.66
CA ILE A 181 -20.09 -3.39 18.05
C ILE A 181 -20.88 -4.24 17.05
N GLY A 182 -20.35 -5.41 16.72
CA GLY A 182 -20.95 -6.34 15.77
C GLY A 182 -20.55 -6.12 14.31
N PHE A 183 -19.33 -5.60 14.07
CA PHE A 183 -18.90 -5.15 12.74
C PHE A 183 -18.88 -6.26 11.68
N GLU A 184 -18.07 -7.30 11.86
CA GLU A 184 -18.07 -8.48 10.96
C GLU A 184 -18.81 -9.66 11.57
N ARG A 185 -18.89 -9.69 12.90
CA ARG A 185 -19.51 -10.76 13.65
C ARG A 185 -20.29 -10.20 14.84
N PRO A 186 -21.57 -10.60 15.04
CA PRO A 186 -22.32 -10.21 16.22
C PRO A 186 -21.73 -10.84 17.49
N LEU A 187 -21.89 -10.14 18.62
CA LEU A 187 -21.64 -10.71 19.95
C LEU A 187 -22.58 -11.90 20.16
N SER A 188 -22.06 -13.11 20.06
CA SER A 188 -22.83 -14.35 20.08
C SER A 188 -21.98 -15.52 20.59
N GLY A 189 -22.65 -16.60 21.00
CA GLY A 189 -21.99 -17.77 21.59
C GLY A 189 -21.63 -17.57 23.06
N VAL A 190 -20.65 -18.35 23.54
CA VAL A 190 -20.11 -18.22 24.91
C VAL A 190 -19.26 -16.95 24.97
N LEU A 191 -19.69 -15.98 25.77
CA LEU A 191 -18.97 -14.72 25.93
C LEU A 191 -17.72 -14.92 26.81
N PRO A 192 -16.58 -14.30 26.48
CA PRO A 192 -15.38 -14.34 27.31
C PRO A 192 -15.62 -13.70 28.69
N GLY A 193 -14.90 -14.18 29.71
CA GLY A 193 -14.90 -13.52 31.02
C GLY A 193 -14.43 -12.07 30.93
N TYR A 194 -14.90 -11.21 31.83
CA TYR A 194 -14.60 -9.78 31.77
C TYR A 194 -14.48 -9.13 33.16
N PRO A 195 -13.63 -8.09 33.30
CA PRO A 195 -13.49 -7.33 34.54
C PRO A 195 -14.70 -6.41 34.77
N LEU A 196 -14.88 -5.94 36.00
CA LEU A 196 -15.85 -4.93 36.38
C LEU A 196 -15.24 -3.53 36.29
N PHE A 197 -15.41 -2.89 35.13
CA PHE A 197 -14.99 -1.51 34.91
C PHE A 197 -16.15 -0.54 35.07
N ARG A 198 -16.01 0.39 36.02
CA ARG A 198 -16.92 1.52 36.21
C ARG A 198 -16.46 2.72 35.40
N LYS A 199 -17.41 3.39 34.75
CA LYS A 199 -17.17 4.69 34.13
C LYS A 199 -17.09 5.78 35.20
N THR A 200 -16.02 6.57 35.16
CA THR A 200 -15.76 7.69 36.09
C THR A 200 -15.73 9.06 35.41
N ASP A 201 -15.62 9.12 34.08
CA ASP A 201 -15.60 10.37 33.30
C ASP A 201 -16.76 10.42 32.29
N ALA A 202 -17.58 11.47 32.36
CA ALA A 202 -18.70 11.67 31.45
C ALA A 202 -18.27 11.93 30.00
N ARG A 203 -17.05 12.43 29.76
CA ARG A 203 -16.48 12.70 28.42
C ARG A 203 -16.15 11.43 27.64
N VAL A 204 -16.09 10.28 28.31
CA VAL A 204 -15.84 8.99 27.70
C VAL A 204 -17.14 8.42 27.16
N SER A 205 -17.13 7.95 25.92
CA SER A 205 -18.24 7.24 25.30
C SER A 205 -18.07 5.74 25.53
N SER A 206 -19.17 5.07 25.89
CA SER A 206 -19.20 3.61 26.00
C SER A 206 -19.88 3.03 24.78
N HIS A 207 -19.23 2.06 24.15
CA HIS A 207 -19.71 1.37 22.96
C HIS A 207 -20.25 -0.03 23.30
N LEU A 208 -19.68 -0.66 24.33
CA LEU A 208 -20.15 -1.91 24.90
C LEU A 208 -20.22 -1.80 26.42
N VAL A 209 -21.41 -2.05 26.98
CA VAL A 209 -21.63 -2.25 28.42
C VAL A 209 -22.25 -3.61 28.61
N MET A 210 -21.61 -4.45 29.42
CA MET A 210 -22.11 -5.77 29.77
C MET A 210 -22.76 -5.71 31.15
N ARG A 211 -23.94 -6.31 31.28
CA ARG A 211 -24.68 -6.46 32.54
C ARG A 211 -24.84 -7.93 32.87
N ARG A 212 -24.60 -8.30 34.12
CA ARG A 212 -24.89 -9.62 34.64
C ARG A 212 -26.31 -9.66 35.20
N ALA A 213 -27.08 -10.64 34.74
CA ALA A 213 -28.50 -10.78 35.03
C ALA A 213 -29.24 -9.45 34.77
N ASP A 214 -30.07 -9.02 35.71
CA ASP A 214 -30.80 -7.75 35.66
C ASP A 214 -30.29 -6.75 36.71
N ASP A 215 -29.01 -6.84 37.09
CA ASP A 215 -28.40 -5.99 38.12
C ASP A 215 -27.57 -4.84 37.51
N PRO A 216 -28.05 -3.58 37.49
CA PRO A 216 -27.27 -2.44 37.01
C PRO A 216 -25.98 -2.19 37.80
N ALA A 217 -25.89 -2.65 39.05
CA ALA A 217 -24.64 -2.55 39.80
C ALA A 217 -23.54 -3.45 39.23
N SER A 218 -23.87 -4.39 38.33
CA SER A 218 -22.90 -5.21 37.61
C SER A 218 -22.47 -4.63 36.26
N ASP A 219 -22.98 -3.46 35.86
CA ASP A 219 -22.63 -2.83 34.59
C ASP A 219 -21.11 -2.60 34.49
N SER A 220 -20.52 -3.22 33.47
CA SER A 220 -19.11 -3.11 33.13
C SER A 220 -18.91 -2.53 31.74
N HIS A 221 -18.10 -1.48 31.64
CA HIS A 221 -17.81 -0.78 30.39
C HIS A 221 -16.60 -1.41 29.69
N LEU A 222 -16.87 -2.24 28.67
CA LEU A 222 -15.86 -3.12 28.05
C LEU A 222 -15.21 -2.54 26.79
N VAL A 223 -15.91 -1.63 26.11
CA VAL A 223 -15.36 -0.90 24.96
C VAL A 223 -15.70 0.57 25.13
N VAL A 224 -14.67 1.41 25.20
CA VAL A 224 -14.80 2.85 25.41
C VAL A 224 -13.87 3.65 24.51
N THR A 225 -14.27 4.87 24.17
CA THR A 225 -13.41 5.87 23.53
C THR A 225 -13.60 7.24 24.18
N GLY A 226 -12.58 8.10 24.13
CA GLY A 226 -12.60 9.41 24.76
C GLY A 226 -11.37 10.26 24.43
N PRO A 227 -11.16 11.39 25.15
CA PRO A 227 -10.10 12.34 24.84
C PRO A 227 -8.68 11.75 24.88
N ALA A 228 -8.42 10.78 25.76
CA ALA A 228 -7.11 10.13 25.90
C ALA A 228 -6.89 8.94 24.95
N GLY A 229 -7.92 8.51 24.21
CA GLY A 229 -7.84 7.31 23.38
C GLY A 229 -9.03 6.38 23.53
N GLY A 230 -8.80 5.08 23.37
CA GLY A 230 -9.82 4.04 23.52
C GLY A 230 -9.26 2.75 24.10
N LEU A 231 -10.15 1.99 24.74
CA LEU A 231 -9.84 0.68 25.33
C LEU A 231 -10.94 -0.30 24.92
N ALA A 232 -10.54 -1.44 24.36
CA ALA A 232 -11.40 -2.59 24.12
C ALA A 232 -10.84 -3.80 24.86
N VAL A 233 -11.61 -4.31 25.81
CA VAL A 233 -11.24 -5.44 26.67
C VAL A 233 -10.98 -6.71 25.86
N ASP A 234 -10.09 -7.56 26.37
CA ASP A 234 -9.76 -8.85 25.76
C ASP A 234 -10.98 -9.74 25.54
N GLY A 235 -10.99 -10.42 24.39
CA GLY A 235 -12.13 -11.20 23.91
C GLY A 235 -13.30 -10.39 23.31
N TYR A 236 -13.33 -9.06 23.47
CA TYR A 236 -14.41 -8.21 22.94
C TYR A 236 -14.00 -7.38 21.72
N GLY A 237 -12.71 -7.29 21.39
CA GLY A 237 -12.22 -6.64 20.17
C GLY A 237 -12.38 -7.51 18.91
N ARG A 238 -12.07 -8.81 19.01
CA ARG A 238 -12.10 -9.77 17.90
C ARG A 238 -12.61 -11.13 18.34
N HIS A 239 -13.12 -11.89 17.39
CA HIS A 239 -13.29 -13.33 17.49
C HIS A 239 -12.09 -14.03 16.82
N PHE A 240 -11.64 -15.12 17.41
CA PHE A 240 -10.63 -16.00 16.85
C PHE A 240 -11.15 -17.44 16.86
N ASP A 241 -11.17 -18.05 15.69
CA ASP A 241 -11.50 -19.44 15.47
C ASP A 241 -10.19 -20.19 15.22
N ALA A 242 -9.79 -21.02 16.18
CA ALA A 242 -8.52 -21.74 16.15
C ALA A 242 -8.54 -22.92 15.15
N GLU A 243 -9.71 -23.51 14.88
CA GLU A 243 -9.84 -24.67 13.98
C GLU A 243 -9.55 -24.25 12.53
N TYR A 244 -10.06 -23.10 12.13
CA TYR A 244 -9.87 -22.57 10.77
C TYR A 244 -8.85 -21.43 10.69
N ASN A 245 -8.19 -21.10 11.80
CA ASN A 245 -7.31 -19.94 11.96
C ASN A 245 -7.96 -18.63 11.44
N ARG A 246 -9.27 -18.46 11.69
CA ARG A 246 -10.05 -17.31 11.20
C ARG A 246 -10.15 -16.22 12.25
N ARG A 247 -9.98 -14.98 11.80
CA ARG A 247 -10.03 -13.78 12.62
C ARG A 247 -11.15 -12.88 12.10
N GLN A 248 -12.02 -12.41 12.99
CA GLN A 248 -13.10 -11.48 12.62
C GLN A 248 -13.20 -10.38 13.67
N TRP A 249 -13.43 -9.16 13.21
CA TRP A 249 -13.66 -8.01 14.08
C TRP A 249 -15.06 -8.06 14.72
N ILE A 250 -15.09 -7.92 16.04
CA ILE A 250 -16.33 -7.63 16.77
C ILE A 250 -16.52 -6.12 16.82
N VAL A 251 -15.46 -5.38 17.16
CA VAL A 251 -15.44 -3.90 17.15
C VAL A 251 -15.19 -3.42 15.72
N ASP A 252 -15.93 -2.42 15.24
CA ASP A 252 -15.61 -1.69 14.01
C ASP A 252 -14.26 -0.97 14.21
N PRO A 253 -13.18 -1.45 13.57
CA PRO A 253 -11.85 -0.91 13.82
C PRO A 253 -11.71 0.51 13.25
N PHE A 254 -12.43 0.85 12.17
CA PHE A 254 -12.40 2.19 11.60
C PHE A 254 -13.07 3.19 12.55
N ALA A 255 -14.24 2.85 13.09
CA ALA A 255 -14.91 3.71 14.07
C ALA A 255 -14.11 3.85 15.38
N PHE A 256 -13.59 2.73 15.90
CA PHE A 256 -12.80 2.72 17.14
C PHE A 256 -11.54 3.57 17.02
N PHE A 257 -10.69 3.32 16.01
CA PHE A 257 -9.45 4.07 15.85
C PHE A 257 -9.68 5.54 15.45
N ARG A 258 -10.74 5.83 14.69
CA ARG A 258 -11.13 7.21 14.37
C ARG A 258 -11.46 8.00 15.63
N ASN A 259 -12.25 7.42 16.53
CA ASN A 259 -12.58 8.03 17.82
C ASN A 259 -11.34 8.11 18.74
N ALA A 260 -10.58 7.02 18.88
CA ALA A 260 -9.42 6.96 19.75
C ALA A 260 -8.33 7.97 19.36
N PHE A 261 -8.03 8.10 18.06
CA PHE A 261 -6.99 9.00 17.55
C PHE A 261 -7.52 10.33 16.98
N ALA A 262 -8.82 10.59 17.09
CA ALA A 262 -9.51 11.79 16.60
C ALA A 262 -9.16 12.15 15.15
N THR A 263 -9.42 11.25 14.20
CA THR A 263 -8.96 11.39 12.81
C THR A 263 -9.96 12.03 11.84
N ASP A 264 -11.09 12.54 12.34
CA ASP A 264 -12.17 13.10 11.51
C ASP A 264 -11.67 14.25 10.61
N ASP A 265 -10.97 15.23 11.20
CA ASP A 265 -10.52 16.43 10.50
C ASP A 265 -9.20 16.27 9.74
N LEU A 266 -8.66 15.05 9.67
CA LEU A 266 -7.37 14.81 9.05
C LEU A 266 -7.51 14.56 7.54
N PRO A 267 -6.72 15.25 6.70
CA PRO A 267 -6.45 14.80 5.35
C PRO A 267 -5.73 13.45 5.40
N LYS A 268 -6.11 12.54 4.51
CA LYS A 268 -5.60 11.16 4.47
C LYS A 268 -4.93 10.93 3.13
N PRO A 269 -3.60 10.73 3.08
CA PRO A 269 -2.93 10.34 1.85
C PRO A 269 -3.50 9.01 1.35
N ASP A 270 -4.03 8.99 0.12
CA ASP A 270 -4.76 7.84 -0.41
C ASP A 270 -3.94 7.12 -1.47
N VAL A 271 -3.72 5.82 -1.25
CA VAL A 271 -2.98 4.94 -2.17
C VAL A 271 -3.88 4.16 -3.12
N THR A 272 -5.21 4.35 -3.02
CA THR A 272 -6.19 3.51 -3.73
C THR A 272 -6.79 4.21 -4.95
N THR A 273 -6.54 5.51 -5.09
CA THR A 273 -7.25 6.39 -6.02
C THR A 273 -6.27 7.26 -6.80
N LEU A 274 -6.53 7.41 -8.10
CA LEU A 274 -5.86 8.32 -9.00
C LEU A 274 -6.92 8.97 -9.89
N SER A 275 -6.85 10.29 -10.09
CA SER A 275 -7.78 11.00 -10.99
C SER A 275 -9.25 10.70 -10.67
N GLY A 276 -9.61 10.59 -9.39
CA GLY A 276 -10.96 10.26 -8.93
C GLY A 276 -11.40 8.80 -9.12
N ARG A 277 -10.65 7.95 -9.82
CA ARG A 277 -10.97 6.53 -10.03
C ARG A 277 -10.11 5.62 -9.16
N ARG A 278 -10.61 4.41 -8.88
CA ARG A 278 -9.81 3.39 -8.19
C ARG A 278 -8.64 2.98 -9.09
N ILE A 279 -7.44 2.93 -8.53
CA ILE A 279 -6.24 2.51 -9.26
C ILE A 279 -6.38 1.04 -9.68
N TYR A 280 -5.95 0.73 -10.90
CA TYR A 280 -5.64 -0.63 -11.35
C TYR A 280 -4.15 -0.77 -11.58
N PHE A 281 -3.58 -1.90 -11.21
CA PHE A 281 -2.27 -2.34 -11.71
C PHE A 281 -2.19 -3.86 -11.72
N SER A 282 -1.31 -4.41 -12.55
CA SER A 282 -1.05 -5.85 -12.53
C SER A 282 0.43 -6.18 -12.61
N HIS A 283 0.80 -7.33 -12.08
CA HIS A 283 2.17 -7.82 -12.13
C HIS A 283 2.23 -9.34 -12.24
N ILE A 284 3.32 -9.83 -12.84
CA ILE A 284 3.58 -11.26 -13.05
C ILE A 284 4.93 -11.62 -12.41
N ASP A 285 4.89 -12.58 -11.49
CA ASP A 285 6.07 -13.19 -10.90
C ASP A 285 6.82 -14.09 -11.89
N GLY A 286 8.06 -14.40 -11.53
CA GLY A 286 9.03 -15.01 -12.43
C GLY A 286 8.94 -16.51 -12.59
N ASP A 287 7.99 -17.20 -11.97
CA ASP A 287 7.88 -18.65 -12.06
C ASP A 287 7.13 -19.09 -13.33
N GLY A 288 7.55 -20.22 -13.91
CA GLY A 288 6.84 -20.89 -15.00
C GLY A 288 7.17 -20.40 -16.41
N TRP A 289 8.24 -19.60 -16.59
CA TRP A 289 8.67 -19.12 -17.91
C TRP A 289 8.99 -20.24 -18.91
N ARG A 290 9.54 -21.35 -18.42
CA ARG A 290 9.90 -22.52 -19.23
C ARG A 290 8.84 -23.62 -19.19
N ASN A 291 7.71 -23.42 -18.50
CA ASN A 291 6.64 -24.42 -18.46
C ASN A 291 5.98 -24.53 -19.84
N VAL A 292 5.63 -25.75 -20.24
CA VAL A 292 4.90 -26.01 -21.49
C VAL A 292 3.41 -26.05 -21.20
N THR A 293 2.61 -25.42 -22.07
CA THR A 293 1.15 -25.44 -21.92
C THR A 293 0.54 -26.82 -22.17
N GLU A 294 -0.51 -27.13 -21.42
CA GLU A 294 -1.39 -28.29 -21.56
C GLU A 294 -2.67 -27.91 -22.36
N VAL A 295 -2.80 -26.66 -22.81
CA VAL A 295 -3.99 -26.16 -23.53
C VAL A 295 -3.98 -26.63 -25.00
N THR A 296 -4.99 -27.38 -25.42
CA THR A 296 -5.16 -27.84 -26.81
C THR A 296 -5.61 -26.70 -27.74
N PRO A 297 -5.13 -26.62 -29.00
CA PRO A 297 -4.14 -27.49 -29.66
C PRO A 297 -2.68 -27.07 -29.46
N HIS A 298 -2.41 -26.04 -28.64
CA HIS A 298 -1.07 -25.50 -28.40
C HIS A 298 -0.13 -26.48 -27.70
N ALA A 299 -0.68 -27.37 -26.85
CA ALA A 299 0.05 -28.43 -26.16
C ALA A 299 0.84 -29.33 -27.13
N ALA A 300 0.25 -29.68 -28.29
CA ALA A 300 0.91 -30.51 -29.30
C ALA A 300 2.16 -29.84 -29.91
N ARG A 301 2.22 -28.51 -29.89
CA ARG A 301 3.36 -27.71 -30.38
C ARG A 301 4.32 -27.30 -29.26
N ARG A 302 4.08 -27.77 -28.03
CA ARG A 302 4.88 -27.45 -26.83
C ARG A 302 5.09 -25.95 -26.63
N VAL A 303 4.04 -25.16 -26.85
CA VAL A 303 4.07 -23.70 -26.63
C VAL A 303 4.36 -23.40 -25.16
N LEU A 304 5.18 -22.38 -24.89
CA LEU A 304 5.48 -21.96 -23.52
C LEU A 304 4.25 -21.35 -22.85
N SER A 305 4.12 -21.55 -21.53
CA SER A 305 3.06 -20.94 -20.73
C SER A 305 3.13 -19.41 -20.78
N ALA A 306 4.36 -18.84 -20.80
CA ALA A 306 4.57 -17.41 -21.01
C ALA A 306 4.02 -16.90 -22.36
N ASP A 307 4.16 -17.68 -23.44
CA ASP A 307 3.55 -17.34 -24.73
C ASP A 307 2.01 -17.43 -24.68
N MET A 308 1.46 -18.41 -23.96
CA MET A 308 0.01 -18.51 -23.78
C MET A 308 -0.55 -17.35 -22.97
N VAL A 309 0.13 -16.93 -21.90
CA VAL A 309 -0.23 -15.74 -21.12
C VAL A 309 -0.16 -14.50 -22.01
N ARG A 310 0.90 -14.32 -22.81
CA ARG A 310 0.99 -13.20 -23.76
C ARG A 310 -0.21 -13.14 -24.70
N LEU A 311 -0.47 -14.25 -25.40
CA LEU A 311 -1.49 -14.34 -26.45
C LEU A 311 -2.93 -14.21 -25.92
N ALA A 312 -3.22 -14.79 -24.75
CA ALA A 312 -4.59 -14.85 -24.24
C ALA A 312 -4.91 -13.78 -23.19
N ALA A 313 -3.92 -13.30 -22.44
CA ALA A 313 -4.14 -12.44 -21.26
C ALA A 313 -3.48 -11.06 -21.35
N ILE A 314 -2.55 -10.80 -22.28
CA ILE A 314 -1.85 -9.50 -22.35
C ILE A 314 -2.14 -8.77 -23.66
N GLU A 315 -1.96 -9.42 -24.81
CA GLU A 315 -2.25 -8.81 -26.12
C GLU A 315 -3.72 -8.42 -26.30
N PRO A 316 -4.71 -9.21 -25.84
CA PRO A 316 -6.11 -8.81 -25.91
C PRO A 316 -6.47 -7.69 -24.93
N PHE A 317 -5.56 -7.34 -24.01
CA PHE A 317 -5.75 -6.36 -22.92
C PHE A 317 -4.77 -5.17 -22.98
N PRO A 318 -4.63 -4.45 -24.10
CA PRO A 318 -3.64 -3.37 -24.24
C PRO A 318 -3.92 -2.14 -23.37
N ASP A 319 -5.14 -2.02 -22.83
CA ASP A 319 -5.58 -0.95 -21.93
C ASP A 319 -5.35 -1.26 -20.45
N LEU A 320 -4.86 -2.46 -20.13
CA LEU A 320 -4.51 -2.90 -18.78
C LEU A 320 -2.99 -3.16 -18.71
N PRO A 321 -2.21 -2.27 -18.08
CA PRO A 321 -0.77 -2.43 -17.98
C PRO A 321 -0.41 -3.61 -17.08
N VAL A 322 0.72 -4.23 -17.41
CA VAL A 322 1.26 -5.36 -16.66
C VAL A 322 2.77 -5.22 -16.49
N THR A 323 3.23 -5.36 -15.25
CA THR A 323 4.66 -5.35 -14.93
C THR A 323 5.17 -6.78 -14.81
N VAL A 324 6.12 -7.17 -15.66
CA VAL A 324 6.55 -8.56 -15.80
C VAL A 324 7.97 -8.73 -15.26
N ALA A 325 8.12 -9.60 -14.27
CA ALA A 325 9.37 -9.85 -13.58
C ALA A 325 9.86 -11.29 -13.82
N PRO A 326 10.73 -11.56 -14.81
CA PRO A 326 11.37 -12.86 -14.95
C PRO A 326 12.47 -13.08 -13.90
N ILE A 327 12.92 -14.33 -13.77
CA ILE A 327 14.15 -14.70 -13.05
C ILE A 327 15.30 -14.73 -14.05
N VAL A 328 16.46 -14.13 -13.72
CA VAL A 328 17.60 -14.11 -14.66
C VAL A 328 18.07 -15.53 -14.97
N GLY A 329 18.16 -16.40 -13.97
CA GLY A 329 18.54 -17.81 -14.14
C GLY A 329 17.67 -18.60 -15.12
N ASP A 330 16.42 -18.19 -15.34
CA ASP A 330 15.49 -18.81 -16.31
C ASP A 330 15.70 -18.33 -17.75
N LEU A 331 16.34 -17.16 -17.94
CA LEU A 331 16.48 -16.50 -19.23
C LEU A 331 17.93 -16.40 -19.71
N ASP A 332 18.91 -16.30 -18.82
CA ASP A 332 20.32 -16.19 -19.19
C ASP A 332 20.87 -17.52 -19.72
N PRO A 333 21.40 -17.59 -20.96
CA PRO A 333 21.95 -18.82 -21.54
C PRO A 333 23.17 -19.39 -20.80
N THR A 334 23.84 -18.59 -19.96
CA THR A 334 24.92 -19.08 -19.08
C THR A 334 24.39 -19.82 -17.85
N TRP A 335 23.09 -19.73 -17.60
CA TRP A 335 22.34 -20.46 -16.58
C TRP A 335 21.42 -21.48 -17.28
N ASN A 336 20.09 -21.33 -17.16
CA ASN A 336 19.13 -22.28 -17.74
C ASN A 336 18.31 -21.66 -18.89
N GLY A 337 18.70 -20.49 -19.38
CA GLY A 337 18.06 -19.79 -20.49
C GLY A 337 18.17 -20.53 -21.82
N THR A 338 17.08 -20.51 -22.60
CA THR A 338 17.06 -21.04 -23.97
C THR A 338 16.83 -19.91 -24.97
N PRO A 339 17.21 -20.06 -26.26
CA PRO A 339 16.86 -19.08 -27.28
C PRO A 339 15.36 -18.78 -27.33
N GLN A 340 14.51 -19.79 -27.08
CA GLN A 340 13.06 -19.65 -27.08
C GLN A 340 12.56 -18.80 -25.89
N SER A 341 13.08 -19.00 -24.69
CA SER A 341 12.67 -18.22 -23.50
C SER A 341 13.14 -16.76 -23.58
N VAL A 342 14.35 -16.53 -24.08
CA VAL A 342 14.88 -15.17 -24.33
C VAL A 342 14.01 -14.44 -25.36
N GLU A 343 13.66 -15.11 -26.45
CA GLU A 343 12.81 -14.53 -27.48
C GLU A 343 11.38 -14.27 -26.99
N ALA A 344 10.81 -15.16 -26.18
CA ALA A 344 9.51 -14.95 -25.54
C ALA A 344 9.53 -13.69 -24.65
N ALA A 345 10.59 -13.50 -23.85
CA ALA A 345 10.74 -12.31 -23.01
C ALA A 345 10.87 -11.03 -23.84
N LYS A 346 11.68 -11.04 -24.93
CA LYS A 346 11.81 -9.90 -25.85
C LYS A 346 10.48 -9.51 -26.49
N ARG A 347 9.71 -10.48 -27.00
CA ARG A 347 8.38 -10.22 -27.58
C ARG A 347 7.43 -9.62 -26.56
N LEU A 348 7.48 -10.10 -25.33
CA LEU A 348 6.63 -9.58 -24.26
C LEU A 348 7.02 -8.15 -23.88
N PHE A 349 8.31 -7.87 -23.68
CA PHE A 349 8.81 -6.52 -23.37
C PHE A 349 8.59 -5.52 -24.51
N ALA A 350 8.44 -5.99 -25.76
CA ALA A 350 8.09 -5.15 -26.89
C ALA A 350 6.66 -4.57 -26.84
N LEU A 351 5.73 -5.19 -26.11
CA LEU A 351 4.34 -4.72 -26.03
C LEU A 351 4.24 -3.38 -25.26
N PRO A 352 3.58 -2.33 -25.78
CA PRO A 352 3.56 -1.00 -25.17
C PRO A 352 3.09 -0.95 -23.71
N GLN A 353 2.13 -1.81 -23.34
CA GLN A 353 1.54 -1.90 -22.00
C GLN A 353 2.36 -2.73 -20.99
N VAL A 354 3.45 -3.36 -21.44
CA VAL A 354 4.32 -4.19 -20.59
C VAL A 354 5.46 -3.37 -20.03
N GLU A 355 5.59 -3.35 -18.70
CA GLU A 355 6.75 -2.82 -17.98
C GLU A 355 7.70 -3.98 -17.60
N PRO A 356 8.99 -3.96 -17.98
CA PRO A 356 9.94 -4.96 -17.50
C PRO A 356 10.25 -4.74 -16.01
N ALA A 357 10.47 -5.82 -15.29
CA ALA A 357 10.84 -5.86 -13.87
C ALA A 357 11.77 -7.04 -13.60
N SER A 358 12.16 -7.24 -12.35
CA SER A 358 13.02 -8.34 -11.91
C SER A 358 12.35 -9.17 -10.82
N HIS A 359 12.35 -10.49 -10.98
CA HIS A 359 12.06 -11.44 -9.91
C HIS A 359 13.36 -12.07 -9.42
N THR A 360 14.37 -11.21 -9.29
CA THR A 360 15.73 -11.49 -8.83
C THR A 360 16.58 -12.32 -9.82
N TRP A 361 17.83 -12.59 -9.46
CA TRP A 361 18.76 -13.30 -10.34
C TRP A 361 18.61 -14.81 -10.21
N THR A 362 18.61 -15.30 -8.97
CA THR A 362 18.72 -16.72 -8.62
C THR A 362 17.49 -17.27 -7.90
N HIS A 363 16.46 -16.43 -7.70
CA HIS A 363 15.20 -16.75 -7.03
C HIS A 363 15.40 -17.34 -5.62
N PRO A 364 15.83 -16.52 -4.65
CA PRO A 364 15.81 -16.89 -3.24
C PRO A 364 14.44 -17.38 -2.80
N PHE A 365 14.38 -18.58 -2.24
CA PHE A 365 13.19 -19.12 -1.58
C PHE A 365 13.10 -18.62 -0.13
N GLN A 366 14.25 -18.53 0.55
CA GLN A 366 14.36 -18.15 1.96
C GLN A 366 15.27 -16.93 2.10
N TRP A 367 14.72 -15.73 2.15
CA TRP A 367 15.53 -14.50 2.20
C TRP A 367 16.35 -14.37 3.49
N ALA A 368 15.81 -14.86 4.62
CA ALA A 368 16.50 -14.82 5.91
C ALA A 368 17.82 -15.61 5.91
N PHE A 369 17.93 -16.67 5.10
CA PHE A 369 19.16 -17.46 4.96
C PHE A 369 20.35 -16.60 4.47
N PHE A 370 20.08 -15.62 3.62
CA PHE A 370 21.10 -14.78 2.97
C PHE A 370 21.45 -13.49 3.73
N LYS A 371 20.75 -13.19 4.84
CA LYS A 371 20.98 -11.96 5.62
C LYS A 371 22.44 -11.81 6.08
N ASP A 372 23.01 -12.91 6.56
CA ASP A 372 24.42 -13.01 6.99
C ASP A 372 25.14 -14.05 6.14
N TYR A 373 25.04 -13.91 4.81
CA TYR A 373 25.50 -14.91 3.86
C TYR A 373 27.00 -15.22 4.00
N SER A 374 27.32 -16.51 3.93
CA SER A 374 28.67 -17.00 3.66
C SER A 374 28.58 -18.23 2.76
N ARG A 375 29.57 -18.44 1.90
CA ARG A 375 29.59 -19.60 0.99
C ARG A 375 29.53 -20.94 1.74
N GLN A 376 30.03 -20.98 2.97
CA GLN A 376 29.96 -22.19 3.81
C GLN A 376 28.52 -22.56 4.18
N LYS A 377 27.63 -21.58 4.36
CA LYS A 377 26.19 -21.84 4.59
C LYS A 377 25.55 -22.51 3.38
N GLU A 378 26.00 -22.18 2.17
CA GLU A 378 25.50 -22.78 0.94
C GLU A 378 26.14 -24.14 0.60
N ALA A 379 27.33 -24.44 1.12
CA ALA A 379 28.07 -25.66 0.79
C ALA A 379 27.26 -26.96 0.85
N PRO A 380 26.36 -27.19 1.85
CA PRO A 380 25.52 -28.39 1.90
C PRO A 380 24.54 -28.56 0.72
N PHE A 381 24.29 -27.50 -0.05
CA PHE A 381 23.32 -27.48 -1.15
C PHE A 381 23.98 -27.56 -2.54
N LEU A 382 25.30 -27.36 -2.64
CA LEU A 382 26.02 -27.26 -3.92
C LEU A 382 26.16 -28.59 -4.67
N ASP A 383 26.24 -29.72 -3.95
CA ASP A 383 26.42 -31.06 -4.54
C ASP A 383 25.10 -31.75 -4.92
N ARG A 384 23.96 -31.05 -4.75
CA ARG A 384 22.65 -31.58 -5.14
C ARG A 384 22.43 -31.30 -6.62
N ASP A 385 22.66 -32.34 -7.44
CA ASP A 385 22.44 -32.28 -8.88
C ASP A 385 21.04 -31.70 -9.21
N GLY A 386 20.98 -30.81 -10.19
CA GLY A 386 19.86 -29.89 -10.48
C GLY A 386 18.54 -30.52 -10.96
N SER A 387 18.30 -31.80 -10.63
CA SER A 387 17.11 -32.59 -10.95
C SER A 387 16.19 -32.83 -9.74
N TYR A 388 16.46 -32.21 -8.58
CA TYR A 388 15.71 -32.41 -7.34
C TYR A 388 14.22 -32.05 -7.49
N ARG A 389 13.35 -33.02 -7.20
CA ARG A 389 11.92 -32.83 -6.97
C ARG A 389 11.66 -32.95 -5.47
N PRO A 390 11.00 -31.99 -4.81
CA PRO A 390 10.69 -32.13 -3.41
C PRO A 390 9.79 -33.35 -3.18
N ALA A 391 10.15 -34.16 -2.20
CA ALA A 391 9.25 -35.18 -1.67
C ALA A 391 8.05 -34.46 -1.02
N LYS A 392 6.87 -35.10 -1.02
CA LYS A 392 5.71 -34.62 -0.25
C LYS A 392 6.15 -34.44 1.21
N GLY A 393 6.21 -33.20 1.68
CA GLY A 393 6.44 -32.88 3.08
C GLY A 393 5.23 -33.27 3.93
N ASP A 394 5.49 -33.63 5.19
CA ASP A 394 4.49 -33.99 6.21
C ASP A 394 3.43 -32.89 6.38
N ASP A 395 2.16 -33.27 6.33
CA ASP A 395 0.99 -32.38 6.36
C ASP A 395 0.81 -31.65 7.73
N HIS A 396 1.62 -31.97 8.75
CA HIS A 396 1.44 -31.49 10.12
C HIS A 396 2.20 -30.20 10.50
N ALA A 397 3.08 -29.67 9.64
CA ALA A 397 3.80 -28.42 9.94
C ALA A 397 3.00 -27.14 9.61
N ALA A 398 1.86 -27.28 8.92
CA ALA A 398 1.03 -26.17 8.45
C ALA A 398 0.13 -25.55 9.53
N GLU A 399 -0.07 -26.23 10.67
CA GLU A 399 -1.04 -25.80 11.68
C GLU A 399 -0.50 -24.71 12.64
N THR A 400 0.80 -24.49 12.72
CA THR A 400 1.41 -23.61 13.74
C THR A 400 1.87 -22.24 13.25
N ALA A 401 1.93 -21.97 11.94
CA ALA A 401 2.39 -20.70 11.39
C ALA A 401 1.30 -20.05 10.52
N GLY A 402 0.42 -19.29 11.18
CA GLY A 402 -0.55 -18.44 10.50
C GLY A 402 0.14 -17.48 9.55
N GLU A 403 -0.04 -17.73 8.24
CA GLU A 403 0.58 -17.04 7.10
C GLU A 403 2.11 -17.22 6.99
N VAL A 404 2.51 -17.86 5.89
CA VAL A 404 3.88 -18.23 5.50
C VAL A 404 4.46 -19.46 6.21
N SER A 405 3.83 -20.64 6.05
CA SER A 405 4.59 -21.90 6.06
C SER A 405 4.22 -22.78 4.88
N ASP A 406 4.93 -22.59 3.77
CA ASP A 406 5.28 -23.74 2.93
C ASP A 406 6.57 -23.55 2.10
N ILE A 407 7.52 -22.77 2.63
CA ILE A 407 8.93 -22.83 2.20
C ILE A 407 9.59 -24.13 2.71
N GLY A 408 8.93 -24.87 3.60
CA GLY A 408 9.30 -26.22 4.01
C GLY A 408 9.32 -27.22 2.86
N ARG A 409 8.73 -26.88 1.71
CA ARG A 409 8.85 -27.68 0.47
C ARG A 409 10.16 -27.47 -0.29
N TYR A 410 10.86 -26.35 -0.09
CA TYR A 410 12.12 -26.11 -0.80
C TYR A 410 13.29 -26.60 0.06
N ALA A 411 13.86 -27.74 -0.32
CA ALA A 411 15.07 -28.28 0.30
C ALA A 411 16.34 -27.48 -0.02
N LEU A 412 16.22 -26.37 -0.76
CA LEU A 412 17.28 -25.48 -1.22
C LEU A 412 16.96 -24.04 -0.80
N PRO A 413 17.96 -23.19 -0.51
CA PRO A 413 17.72 -21.80 -0.13
C PRO A 413 17.32 -20.88 -1.32
N ARG A 414 17.64 -21.27 -2.55
CA ARG A 414 17.31 -20.57 -3.81
C ARG A 414 17.25 -21.53 -5.01
N ALA A 415 16.66 -21.12 -6.13
CA ALA A 415 16.43 -21.99 -7.28
C ALA A 415 17.70 -22.33 -8.09
N TYR A 416 18.63 -21.40 -8.22
CA TYR A 416 19.86 -21.57 -9.01
C TYR A 416 21.07 -21.46 -8.10
N LEU A 417 22.02 -22.41 -8.18
CA LEU A 417 23.18 -22.53 -7.26
C LEU A 417 24.55 -22.54 -7.99
N GLN A 418 24.55 -22.31 -9.31
CA GLN A 418 25.75 -22.42 -10.17
C GLN A 418 26.86 -21.45 -9.78
N GLN A 419 26.51 -20.29 -9.23
CA GLN A 419 27.42 -19.28 -8.72
C GLN A 419 27.06 -18.92 -7.27
N PRO A 420 28.03 -18.56 -6.41
CA PRO A 420 27.76 -18.09 -5.05
C PRO A 420 26.75 -16.94 -5.04
N PHE A 421 25.91 -16.86 -4.01
CA PHE A 421 25.00 -15.73 -3.84
C PHE A 421 25.77 -14.40 -3.77
N ASP A 422 25.30 -13.39 -4.50
CA ASP A 422 25.80 -12.01 -4.48
C ASP A 422 24.62 -11.04 -4.49
N LEU A 423 24.51 -10.19 -3.46
CA LEU A 423 23.33 -9.34 -3.29
C LEU A 423 23.24 -8.22 -4.33
N ASP A 424 24.38 -7.65 -4.75
CA ASP A 424 24.40 -6.58 -5.75
C ASP A 424 23.98 -7.17 -7.13
N GLN A 425 24.38 -8.39 -7.44
CA GLN A 425 23.92 -9.14 -8.62
C GLN A 425 22.43 -9.51 -8.53
N GLU A 426 21.99 -10.03 -7.38
CA GLU A 426 20.62 -10.48 -7.14
C GLU A 426 19.58 -9.36 -7.40
N ILE A 427 19.97 -8.13 -7.08
CA ILE A 427 19.10 -6.95 -7.16
C ILE A 427 19.48 -6.04 -8.34
N GLY A 428 20.60 -5.31 -8.23
CA GLY A 428 21.01 -4.33 -9.23
C GLY A 428 21.38 -4.98 -10.57
N GLY A 429 22.15 -6.08 -10.51
CA GLY A 429 22.54 -6.84 -11.69
C GLY A 429 21.33 -7.39 -12.45
N ALA A 430 20.31 -7.88 -11.75
CA ALA A 430 19.10 -8.41 -12.35
C ALA A 430 18.23 -7.31 -13.01
N LEU A 431 18.09 -6.15 -12.37
CA LEU A 431 17.43 -4.99 -12.99
C LEU A 431 18.16 -4.52 -14.26
N ASP A 432 19.49 -4.47 -14.22
CA ASP A 432 20.30 -4.10 -15.37
C ASP A 432 20.20 -5.12 -16.50
N TYR A 433 20.16 -6.42 -16.17
CA TYR A 433 19.98 -7.49 -17.14
C TYR A 433 18.66 -7.31 -17.92
N PHE A 434 17.54 -7.15 -17.24
CA PHE A 434 16.24 -6.99 -17.90
C PHE A 434 16.08 -5.64 -18.60
N THR A 435 16.74 -4.59 -18.10
CA THR A 435 16.84 -3.31 -18.82
C THR A 435 17.53 -3.47 -20.17
N ARG A 436 18.64 -4.23 -20.24
CA ARG A 436 19.33 -4.51 -21.52
C ARG A 436 18.52 -5.43 -22.44
N LEU A 437 17.69 -6.30 -21.88
CA LEU A 437 16.85 -7.21 -22.66
C LEU A 437 15.63 -6.52 -23.27
N ALA A 438 15.14 -5.45 -22.61
CA ALA A 438 14.00 -4.67 -23.07
C ALA A 438 14.34 -3.76 -24.27
N PRO A 439 13.34 -3.34 -25.07
CA PRO A 439 13.54 -2.34 -26.10
C PRO A 439 14.03 -1.00 -25.56
N ALA A 440 14.67 -0.21 -26.42
CA ALA A 440 15.11 1.14 -26.09
C ALA A 440 13.95 1.99 -25.52
N GLY A 441 14.22 2.72 -24.44
CA GLY A 441 13.23 3.55 -23.74
C GLY A 441 12.48 2.84 -22.61
N LYS A 442 12.59 1.51 -22.47
CA LYS A 442 12.07 0.77 -21.31
C LYS A 442 13.20 0.36 -20.37
N ARG A 443 12.92 0.42 -19.06
CA ARG A 443 13.87 0.05 -18.01
C ARG A 443 13.18 -0.78 -16.95
N ALA A 444 13.88 -1.79 -16.43
CA ALA A 444 13.42 -2.51 -15.25
C ALA A 444 13.76 -1.70 -14.01
N VAL A 445 12.74 -1.36 -13.24
CA VAL A 445 12.86 -0.51 -12.03
C VAL A 445 12.15 -1.10 -10.82
N LEU A 446 11.40 -2.19 -10.98
CA LEU A 446 10.70 -2.88 -9.91
C LEU A 446 11.35 -4.23 -9.62
N VAL A 447 11.63 -4.49 -8.35
CA VAL A 447 11.92 -5.85 -7.84
C VAL A 447 10.65 -6.42 -7.23
N GLN A 448 10.22 -7.57 -7.74
CA GLN A 448 9.14 -8.39 -7.17
C GLN A 448 9.80 -9.48 -6.31
N TRP A 449 9.55 -9.50 -5.00
CA TRP A 449 10.25 -10.42 -4.10
C TRP A 449 9.90 -11.88 -4.39
N SER A 450 10.93 -12.71 -4.55
CA SER A 450 10.80 -14.17 -4.73
C SER A 450 10.56 -14.90 -3.42
N GLY A 451 10.11 -16.15 -3.53
CA GLY A 451 10.07 -17.09 -2.41
C GLY A 451 9.13 -16.65 -1.28
N ASP A 452 9.66 -16.61 -0.07
CA ASP A 452 8.94 -16.21 1.15
C ASP A 452 8.57 -14.73 1.23
N THR A 453 8.99 -13.93 0.26
CA THR A 453 8.75 -12.48 0.20
C THR A 453 9.17 -11.75 1.48
N SER A 454 10.22 -12.22 2.15
CA SER A 454 10.71 -11.68 3.42
C SER A 454 12.12 -11.11 3.31
N PRO A 455 12.34 -10.10 2.45
CA PRO A 455 13.65 -9.48 2.27
C PRO A 455 14.17 -8.91 3.58
N PHE A 456 15.48 -9.05 3.81
CA PHE A 456 16.17 -8.36 4.89
C PHE A 456 16.53 -6.92 4.50
N GLU A 457 16.82 -6.09 5.49
CA GLU A 457 17.05 -4.64 5.32
C GLU A 457 18.06 -4.31 4.23
N ALA A 458 19.22 -4.98 4.19
CA ALA A 458 20.24 -4.72 3.18
C ALA A 458 19.79 -5.07 1.74
N ALA A 459 18.88 -6.05 1.57
CA ALA A 459 18.31 -6.34 0.25
C ALA A 459 17.37 -5.22 -0.22
N LEU A 460 16.53 -4.68 0.68
CA LEU A 460 15.71 -3.51 0.38
C LEU A 460 16.58 -2.27 0.08
N ALA A 461 17.64 -2.06 0.86
CA ALA A 461 18.60 -0.98 0.64
C ALA A 461 19.31 -1.11 -0.73
N ALA A 462 19.60 -2.33 -1.18
CA ALA A 462 20.16 -2.57 -2.51
C ALA A 462 19.19 -2.16 -3.63
N VAL A 463 17.87 -2.36 -3.46
CA VAL A 463 16.86 -1.88 -4.42
C VAL A 463 16.91 -0.36 -4.52
N ARG A 464 16.92 0.33 -3.38
CA ARG A 464 17.03 1.80 -3.31
C ARG A 464 18.33 2.30 -3.93
N LYS A 465 19.48 1.66 -3.63
CA LYS A 465 20.80 1.97 -4.22
C LYS A 465 20.78 1.84 -5.75
N ALA A 466 20.04 0.87 -6.30
CA ALA A 466 19.86 0.71 -7.73
C ALA A 466 18.87 1.72 -8.37
N GLY A 467 18.25 2.60 -7.57
CA GLY A 467 17.22 3.54 -8.04
C GLY A 467 15.88 2.88 -8.38
N GLY A 468 15.67 1.66 -7.88
CA GLY A 468 14.45 0.89 -8.07
C GLY A 468 13.43 1.06 -6.93
N VAL A 469 12.31 0.36 -7.07
CA VAL A 469 11.25 0.19 -6.08
C VAL A 469 11.00 -1.31 -5.87
N ASN A 470 10.29 -1.68 -4.81
CA ASN A 470 10.02 -3.07 -4.47
C ASN A 470 8.53 -3.35 -4.26
N MET A 471 8.10 -4.61 -4.44
CA MET A 471 6.75 -5.09 -4.17
C MET A 471 6.73 -6.59 -3.85
N ASN A 472 5.61 -7.07 -3.31
CA ASN A 472 5.18 -8.45 -3.04
C ASN A 472 5.06 -8.72 -1.53
N GLY A 473 4.43 -9.84 -1.17
CA GLY A 473 3.98 -10.15 0.18
C GLY A 473 2.60 -9.56 0.50
N GLY A 474 2.05 -9.95 1.65
CA GLY A 474 0.77 -9.47 2.18
C GLY A 474 -0.46 -10.29 1.77
N ASP A 475 -0.41 -11.01 0.64
CA ASP A 475 -1.37 -12.05 0.22
C ASP A 475 -2.86 -11.75 0.46
N ALA A 476 -3.32 -10.56 0.03
CA ALA A 476 -4.67 -10.07 0.29
C ALA A 476 -5.81 -11.00 -0.19
N ARG A 477 -6.62 -11.49 0.75
CA ARG A 477 -7.83 -12.30 0.52
C ARG A 477 -9.01 -11.75 1.32
N PHE A 478 -10.14 -11.53 0.64
CA PHE A 478 -11.38 -11.10 1.27
C PHE A 478 -12.59 -11.63 0.49
N ASP A 479 -12.74 -12.95 0.55
CA ASP A 479 -13.74 -13.72 -0.20
C ASP A 479 -14.48 -14.68 0.73
N ALA A 480 -15.18 -15.68 0.19
CA ALA A 480 -15.94 -16.62 1.00
C ALA A 480 -15.07 -17.50 1.92
N ASP A 481 -13.82 -17.77 1.53
CA ASP A 481 -12.89 -18.59 2.33
C ASP A 481 -12.24 -17.75 3.44
N PHE A 482 -12.04 -16.46 3.17
CA PHE A 482 -11.49 -15.44 4.07
C PHE A 482 -12.51 -14.29 4.28
N PRO A 483 -13.62 -14.52 5.01
CA PRO A 483 -14.74 -13.57 5.09
C PRO A 483 -14.50 -12.48 6.14
N SER A 484 -13.37 -11.77 6.03
CA SER A 484 -12.93 -10.74 6.98
C SER A 484 -11.92 -9.78 6.36
N ILE A 485 -11.98 -8.50 6.72
CA ILE A 485 -10.97 -7.49 6.38
C ILE A 485 -9.60 -7.83 6.98
N THR A 486 -9.53 -8.73 7.98
CA THR A 486 -8.24 -9.19 8.53
C THR A 486 -7.42 -9.99 7.52
N GLY A 487 -8.03 -10.47 6.43
CA GLY A 487 -7.30 -11.07 5.31
C GLY A 487 -6.71 -10.03 4.34
N LEU A 488 -6.88 -8.73 4.62
CA LEU A 488 -6.26 -7.66 3.84
C LEU A 488 -5.04 -7.10 4.61
N PRO A 489 -3.83 -7.13 4.02
CA PRO A 489 -2.62 -6.63 4.67
C PRO A 489 -2.60 -5.09 4.70
N PRO A 490 -1.71 -4.45 5.48
CA PRO A 490 -1.46 -3.01 5.39
C PRO A 490 -0.79 -2.59 4.07
N VAL A 491 -0.39 -1.32 3.94
CA VAL A 491 0.28 -0.80 2.72
C VAL A 491 1.69 -1.40 2.54
N GLY A 492 2.36 -1.73 3.64
CA GLY A 492 3.70 -2.32 3.62
C GLY A 492 4.21 -2.61 5.03
N LEU A 493 5.43 -3.14 5.11
CA LEU A 493 6.07 -3.59 6.35
C LEU A 493 7.40 -2.85 6.55
N PRO A 494 7.65 -2.21 7.71
CA PRO A 494 8.98 -1.69 8.02
C PRO A 494 9.98 -2.84 8.25
N VAL A 495 11.16 -2.72 7.65
CA VAL A 495 12.27 -3.67 7.80
C VAL A 495 13.54 -2.88 8.06
N GLY A 496 13.89 -2.73 9.33
CA GLY A 496 14.97 -1.82 9.76
C GLY A 496 14.64 -0.37 9.35
N ALA A 497 15.57 0.30 8.68
CA ALA A 497 15.39 1.63 8.12
C ALA A 497 14.65 1.65 6.76
N GLU A 498 14.45 0.48 6.15
CA GLU A 498 13.81 0.34 4.84
C GLU A 498 12.34 -0.11 4.98
N ARG A 499 11.64 -0.19 3.85
CA ARG A 499 10.24 -0.62 3.82
C ARG A 499 9.94 -1.54 2.64
N GLN A 500 9.35 -2.68 2.96
CA GLN A 500 8.74 -3.55 1.96
C GLN A 500 7.34 -3.03 1.62
N ILE A 501 7.07 -2.79 0.34
CA ILE A 501 5.71 -2.46 -0.12
C ILE A 501 4.98 -3.76 -0.45
N TYR A 502 3.76 -3.91 0.07
CA TYR A 502 2.97 -5.11 -0.19
C TYR A 502 2.22 -5.03 -1.52
N ALA A 503 2.01 -6.21 -2.11
CA ALA A 503 1.03 -6.35 -3.17
C ALA A 503 -0.37 -6.02 -2.62
N ALA A 504 -1.23 -5.46 -3.46
CA ALA A 504 -2.57 -5.08 -3.03
C ALA A 504 -3.62 -6.20 -3.23
N GLY A 505 -3.31 -7.16 -4.10
CA GLY A 505 -4.02 -8.41 -4.30
C GLY A 505 -3.11 -9.59 -3.97
N SER A 506 -3.69 -10.77 -3.77
CA SER A 506 -2.94 -12.01 -3.61
C SER A 506 -2.63 -12.68 -4.95
N ASN A 507 -1.53 -13.44 -4.97
CA ASN A 507 -1.06 -14.21 -6.11
C ASN A 507 -1.98 -15.42 -6.38
N GLU A 508 -1.96 -16.01 -7.59
CA GLU A 508 -2.93 -17.08 -7.94
C GLU A 508 -2.72 -18.39 -7.17
N ASN A 509 -1.51 -18.61 -6.67
CA ASN A 509 -1.15 -19.77 -5.85
C ASN A 509 -2.03 -19.90 -4.60
N THR A 510 -2.40 -18.80 -3.94
CA THR A 510 -3.23 -18.82 -2.72
C THR A 510 -4.66 -19.28 -2.99
N TYR A 511 -5.13 -19.17 -4.23
CA TYR A 511 -6.44 -19.63 -4.67
C TYR A 511 -6.43 -21.08 -5.19
N THR A 512 -5.25 -21.66 -5.37
CA THR A 512 -5.03 -22.94 -6.06
C THR A 512 -4.28 -23.95 -5.20
N ASP A 513 -4.29 -23.76 -3.88
CA ASP A 513 -3.60 -24.65 -2.92
C ASP A 513 -2.11 -24.83 -3.29
N LEU A 514 -1.43 -23.69 -3.47
CA LEU A 514 -0.05 -23.63 -3.97
C LEU A 514 0.14 -24.37 -5.30
N TRP A 515 -0.76 -24.13 -6.25
CA TRP A 515 -0.75 -24.70 -7.59
C TRP A 515 -0.91 -26.24 -7.64
N THR A 516 -1.49 -26.86 -6.60
CA THR A 516 -1.73 -28.31 -6.57
C THR A 516 -3.15 -28.70 -6.99
N ASN A 517 -4.14 -27.82 -6.81
CA ASN A 517 -5.53 -28.09 -7.13
C ASN A 517 -6.32 -26.80 -7.47
N ARG A 518 -7.62 -26.90 -7.74
CA ARG A 518 -8.55 -25.76 -7.92
C ARG A 518 -8.01 -24.70 -8.87
N PHE A 519 -7.40 -25.10 -10.00
CA PHE A 519 -6.78 -24.18 -10.97
C PHE A 519 -7.73 -23.08 -11.49
N TYR A 520 -9.03 -23.23 -11.30
CA TYR A 520 -10.04 -22.22 -11.62
C TYR A 520 -10.27 -21.16 -10.53
N GLY A 521 -9.73 -21.36 -9.32
CA GLY A 521 -10.04 -20.63 -8.09
C GLY A 521 -9.65 -19.16 -8.13
N TYR A 522 -8.68 -18.79 -8.97
CA TYR A 522 -8.24 -17.41 -9.12
C TYR A 522 -9.35 -16.44 -9.55
N ARG A 523 -10.46 -16.94 -10.11
CA ARG A 523 -11.68 -16.15 -10.36
C ARG A 523 -12.18 -15.42 -9.10
N ASN A 524 -11.90 -15.97 -7.91
CA ASN A 524 -12.36 -15.42 -6.64
C ASN A 524 -11.67 -14.11 -6.27
N LEU A 525 -10.57 -13.74 -6.95
CA LEU A 525 -9.97 -12.41 -6.82
C LEU A 525 -11.00 -11.29 -7.04
N VAL A 526 -11.98 -11.48 -7.93
CA VAL A 526 -13.04 -10.48 -8.18
C VAL A 526 -13.87 -10.23 -6.91
N HIS A 527 -14.09 -11.23 -6.06
CA HIS A 527 -14.78 -11.07 -4.78
C HIS A 527 -13.94 -10.26 -3.80
N THR A 528 -12.65 -10.60 -3.65
CA THR A 528 -11.70 -9.83 -2.85
C THR A 528 -11.65 -8.37 -3.29
N MET A 529 -11.52 -8.11 -4.60
CA MET A 529 -11.47 -6.75 -5.11
C MET A 529 -12.78 -6.00 -4.91
N ARG A 530 -13.95 -6.67 -5.00
CA ARG A 530 -15.25 -6.06 -4.71
C ARG A 530 -15.36 -5.64 -3.24
N HIS A 531 -15.10 -6.55 -2.30
CA HIS A 531 -15.23 -6.28 -0.87
C HIS A 531 -14.17 -5.28 -0.37
N ALA A 532 -12.96 -5.30 -0.93
CA ALA A 532 -11.94 -4.29 -0.63
C ALA A 532 -12.19 -2.93 -1.31
N GLY A 533 -13.22 -2.82 -2.15
CA GLY A 533 -13.58 -1.58 -2.86
C GLY A 533 -14.87 -0.91 -2.37
N SER A 534 -15.69 -1.60 -1.57
CA SER A 534 -17.01 -1.13 -1.12
C SER A 534 -17.48 -1.95 0.11
N PRO A 535 -18.15 -1.34 1.10
CA PRO A 535 -18.60 0.06 1.17
C PRO A 535 -17.49 1.05 1.54
N ILE A 536 -16.29 0.56 1.85
CA ILE A 536 -15.08 1.35 2.10
C ILE A 536 -14.02 0.90 1.10
N ARG A 537 -13.39 1.85 0.40
CA ARG A 537 -12.26 1.57 -0.49
C ARG A 537 -10.98 1.39 0.33
N LEU A 538 -10.52 0.14 0.44
CA LEU A 538 -9.35 -0.27 1.24
C LEU A 538 -8.13 -0.61 0.39
N LYS A 539 -8.33 -1.10 -0.84
CA LYS A 539 -7.24 -1.50 -1.74
C LYS A 539 -7.47 -1.00 -3.17
N PRO A 540 -6.42 -0.73 -3.96
CA PRO A 540 -6.55 -0.65 -5.41
C PRO A 540 -6.99 -2.01 -6.02
N PHE A 541 -7.29 -2.05 -7.32
CA PHE A 541 -7.58 -3.30 -8.04
C PHE A 541 -6.25 -3.89 -8.55
N ASN A 542 -5.78 -4.97 -7.94
CA ASN A 542 -4.51 -5.59 -8.31
C ASN A 542 -4.69 -7.02 -8.82
N VAL A 543 -4.23 -7.27 -10.06
CA VAL A 543 -4.15 -8.61 -10.66
C VAL A 543 -2.70 -9.09 -10.57
N TYR A 544 -2.48 -10.13 -9.79
CA TYR A 544 -1.15 -10.66 -9.45
C TYR A 544 -1.13 -12.18 -9.66
N TYR A 545 -0.24 -12.67 -10.53
CA TYR A 545 -0.20 -14.07 -10.97
C TYR A 545 1.22 -14.48 -11.45
N HIS A 546 1.42 -15.71 -11.88
CA HIS A 546 2.67 -16.21 -12.48
C HIS A 546 2.50 -16.63 -13.96
N MET A 547 3.61 -16.86 -14.66
CA MET A 547 3.56 -17.35 -16.05
C MET A 547 2.96 -18.75 -16.18
N TYR A 548 3.03 -19.58 -15.14
CA TYR A 548 2.40 -20.89 -15.14
C TYR A 548 0.87 -20.82 -15.20
N SER A 549 0.24 -19.66 -14.98
CA SER A 549 -1.20 -19.48 -15.27
C SER A 549 -1.58 -19.86 -16.70
N GLY A 550 -0.66 -19.76 -17.66
CA GLY A 550 -0.84 -20.21 -19.05
C GLY A 550 -0.70 -21.72 -19.27
N GLN A 551 -0.36 -22.49 -18.24
CA GLN A 551 -0.13 -23.92 -18.35
C GLN A 551 -1.44 -24.69 -18.53
N LYS A 552 -2.47 -24.37 -17.74
CA LYS A 552 -3.72 -25.14 -17.69
C LYS A 552 -4.90 -24.32 -18.22
N ALA A 553 -5.84 -24.99 -18.89
CA ALA A 553 -7.01 -24.31 -19.46
C ALA A 553 -7.86 -23.62 -18.38
N ALA A 554 -8.05 -24.28 -17.23
CA ALA A 554 -8.84 -23.74 -16.13
C ALA A 554 -8.24 -22.47 -15.52
N SER A 555 -6.91 -22.41 -15.36
CA SER A 555 -6.20 -21.23 -14.83
C SER A 555 -6.15 -20.09 -15.82
N LEU A 556 -5.89 -20.39 -17.10
CA LEU A 556 -5.88 -19.38 -18.15
C LEU A 556 -7.25 -18.72 -18.30
N ASN A 557 -8.32 -19.53 -18.27
CA ASN A 557 -9.69 -19.03 -18.31
C ASN A 557 -10.04 -18.20 -17.06
N ALA A 558 -9.55 -18.58 -15.87
CA ALA A 558 -9.74 -17.80 -14.65
C ALA A 558 -9.07 -16.44 -14.74
N LEU A 559 -7.80 -16.39 -15.19
CA LEU A 559 -7.06 -15.13 -15.41
C LEU A 559 -7.77 -14.22 -16.43
N VAL A 560 -8.17 -14.76 -17.58
CA VAL A 560 -8.92 -14.00 -18.60
C VAL A 560 -10.24 -13.47 -18.04
N SER A 561 -10.93 -14.24 -17.20
CA SER A 561 -12.17 -13.80 -16.54
C SER A 561 -11.93 -12.62 -15.59
N VAL A 562 -10.85 -12.66 -14.80
CA VAL A 562 -10.45 -11.56 -13.92
C VAL A 562 -10.13 -10.30 -14.73
N LEU A 563 -9.34 -10.42 -15.79
CA LEU A 563 -8.97 -9.28 -16.64
C LEU A 563 -10.18 -8.67 -17.35
N THR A 564 -11.12 -9.51 -17.78
CA THR A 564 -12.40 -9.08 -18.35
C THR A 564 -13.21 -8.28 -17.33
N ALA A 565 -13.30 -8.77 -16.08
CA ALA A 565 -13.98 -8.06 -14.99
C ALA A 565 -13.29 -6.72 -14.65
N ALA A 566 -11.95 -6.69 -14.66
CA ALA A 566 -11.17 -5.46 -14.43
C ALA A 566 -11.45 -4.42 -15.53
N ARG A 567 -11.38 -4.81 -16.81
CA ARG A 567 -11.69 -3.92 -17.94
C ARG A 567 -13.11 -3.36 -17.90
N ALA A 568 -14.07 -4.13 -17.41
CA ALA A 568 -15.47 -3.71 -17.25
C ALA A 568 -15.71 -2.75 -16.07
N THR A 569 -14.70 -2.49 -15.23
CA THR A 569 -14.80 -1.63 -14.06
C THR A 569 -14.23 -0.24 -14.35
N GLU A 570 -14.79 0.79 -13.72
CA GLU A 570 -14.27 2.15 -13.77
C GLU A 570 -12.96 2.27 -12.97
N LEU A 571 -11.83 2.12 -13.67
CA LEU A 571 -10.49 2.10 -13.07
C LEU A 571 -9.56 3.16 -13.70
N ALA A 572 -8.48 3.49 -12.99
CA ALA A 572 -7.33 4.24 -13.47
C ALA A 572 -6.09 3.32 -13.54
N PRO A 573 -5.75 2.77 -14.73
CA PRO A 573 -4.65 1.83 -14.87
C PRO A 573 -3.27 2.51 -14.80
N VAL A 574 -2.36 1.95 -14.01
CA VAL A 574 -0.95 2.35 -13.90
C VAL A 574 -0.04 1.12 -13.86
N ALA A 575 1.24 1.30 -14.19
CA ALA A 575 2.25 0.25 -14.01
C ALA A 575 2.46 -0.07 -12.52
N ALA A 576 2.87 -1.29 -12.19
CA ALA A 576 3.07 -1.69 -10.79
C ALA A 576 4.17 -0.85 -10.10
N SER A 577 5.23 -0.46 -10.82
CA SER A 577 6.26 0.45 -10.29
C SER A 577 5.69 1.82 -9.88
N THR A 578 4.68 2.31 -10.60
CA THR A 578 4.00 3.57 -10.28
C THR A 578 3.19 3.44 -9.00
N TYR A 579 2.48 2.33 -8.82
CA TYR A 579 1.79 2.05 -7.55
C TYR A 579 2.77 1.92 -6.39
N ALA A 580 3.91 1.23 -6.55
CA ALA A 580 4.92 1.13 -5.50
C ALA A 580 5.40 2.51 -5.02
N ARG A 581 5.65 3.46 -5.93
CA ARG A 581 6.01 4.85 -5.59
C ARG A 581 4.87 5.61 -4.90
N ILE A 582 3.61 5.37 -5.29
CA ILE A 582 2.43 5.94 -4.61
C ILE A 582 2.36 5.42 -3.17
N ALA A 583 2.58 4.11 -2.98
CA ALA A 583 2.58 3.46 -1.68
C ALA A 583 3.72 3.94 -0.77
N GLU A 584 4.92 4.16 -1.31
CA GLU A 584 6.02 4.81 -0.57
C GLU A 584 5.64 6.23 -0.11
N GLY A 585 5.01 7.01 -1.01
CA GLY A 585 4.54 8.37 -0.73
C GLY A 585 3.59 8.47 0.46
N PHE A 586 2.82 7.42 0.76
CA PHE A 586 1.95 7.37 1.94
C PHE A 586 2.70 7.62 3.25
N TYR A 587 3.89 7.04 3.38
CA TYR A 587 4.70 7.09 4.59
C TYR A 587 5.51 8.38 4.71
N THR A 588 5.88 8.97 3.58
CA THR A 588 6.70 10.19 3.55
C THR A 588 5.86 11.47 3.58
N THR A 589 4.60 11.42 3.14
CA THR A 589 3.74 12.61 3.05
C THR A 589 3.63 13.33 4.40
N ARG A 590 3.92 14.63 4.40
CA ARG A 590 3.71 15.54 5.54
C ARG A 590 2.60 16.53 5.22
N LEU A 591 1.82 16.88 6.23
CA LEU A 591 0.70 17.81 6.12
C LEU A 591 0.94 18.96 7.08
N GLU A 592 1.11 20.16 6.54
CA GLU A 592 1.27 21.38 7.32
C GLU A 592 -0.07 22.13 7.34
N PRO A 593 -0.73 22.27 8.50
CA PRO A 593 -1.95 23.08 8.60
C PRO A 593 -1.62 24.56 8.39
N LEU A 594 -2.43 25.25 7.60
CA LEU A 594 -2.30 26.67 7.31
C LEU A 594 -3.41 27.49 8.00
N GLU A 595 -3.19 28.78 8.15
CA GLU A 595 -4.22 29.70 8.65
C GLU A 595 -5.44 29.76 7.72
N GLY A 596 -6.59 30.09 8.33
CA GLY A 596 -7.87 30.21 7.64
C GLY A 596 -8.73 28.94 7.68
N GLY A 597 -8.53 28.06 8.67
CA GLY A 597 -9.40 26.90 8.89
C GLY A 597 -8.92 25.63 8.17
N ARG A 598 -9.83 24.93 7.48
CA ARG A 598 -9.58 23.65 6.79
C ARG A 598 -8.68 23.84 5.56
N ARG A 599 -7.38 24.06 5.78
CA ARG A 599 -6.39 24.34 4.75
C ARG A 599 -5.04 23.71 5.11
N TRP A 600 -4.44 22.99 4.15
CA TRP A 600 -3.20 22.24 4.35
C TRP A 600 -2.25 22.39 3.18
N ARG A 601 -0.96 22.52 3.47
CA ARG A 601 0.11 22.31 2.51
C ARG A 601 0.59 20.87 2.58
N VAL A 602 0.75 20.24 1.42
CA VAL A 602 1.18 18.84 1.29
C VAL A 602 2.65 18.81 0.92
N ARG A 603 3.50 18.18 1.72
CA ARG A 603 4.94 18.05 1.47
C ARG A 603 5.36 16.60 1.37
N ASP A 604 6.52 16.36 0.76
CA ASP A 604 7.19 15.05 0.73
C ASP A 604 6.31 13.87 0.25
N ARG A 605 5.34 14.14 -0.62
CA ARG A 605 4.33 13.14 -1.03
C ARG A 605 4.82 12.12 -2.06
N GLY A 606 6.02 12.31 -2.61
CA GLY A 606 6.53 11.47 -3.71
C GLY A 606 5.54 11.43 -4.88
N ALA A 607 5.16 10.22 -5.31
CA ALA A 607 4.19 10.02 -6.39
C ALA A 607 2.72 10.01 -5.93
N LEU A 608 2.45 10.14 -4.62
CA LEU A 608 1.09 10.15 -4.08
C LEU A 608 0.41 11.48 -4.41
N ASN A 609 -0.56 11.43 -5.33
CA ASN A 609 -1.25 12.63 -5.85
C ASN A 609 -2.75 12.65 -5.52
N THR A 610 -3.17 11.98 -4.44
CA THR A 610 -4.55 11.99 -3.97
C THR A 610 -4.60 12.21 -2.46
N LEU A 611 -5.32 13.24 -2.01
CA LEU A 611 -5.74 13.36 -0.62
C LEU A 611 -7.22 12.99 -0.48
N ARG A 612 -7.55 12.27 0.58
CA ARG A 612 -8.91 11.87 0.93
C ARG A 612 -9.36 12.56 2.22
N PHE A 613 -10.61 13.00 2.24
CA PHE A 613 -11.29 13.48 3.44
C PHE A 613 -12.52 12.60 3.66
N ASP A 614 -12.66 12.04 4.86
CA ASP A 614 -13.77 11.15 5.18
C ASP A 614 -14.94 11.94 5.75
N ARG A 615 -16.14 11.37 5.67
CA ARG A 615 -17.38 12.03 6.14
C ARG A 615 -17.56 13.42 5.51
N ALA A 616 -17.07 13.59 4.29
CA ALA A 616 -16.93 14.87 3.60
C ALA A 616 -18.01 15.10 2.54
N SER A 617 -19.17 14.43 2.67
CA SER A 617 -20.31 14.61 1.77
C SER A 617 -20.77 16.08 1.69
N SER A 618 -20.65 16.84 2.77
CA SER A 618 -21.00 18.27 2.82
C SER A 618 -19.78 19.18 2.68
N SER A 619 -18.69 18.72 2.08
CA SER A 619 -17.48 19.51 1.87
C SER A 619 -16.94 19.38 0.46
N ALA A 620 -16.31 20.43 -0.05
CA ALA A 620 -15.67 20.48 -1.35
C ALA A 620 -14.34 21.23 -1.28
N VAL A 621 -13.51 21.07 -2.30
CA VAL A 621 -12.34 21.91 -2.54
C VAL A 621 -12.78 23.35 -2.76
N ASP A 622 -12.20 24.25 -1.98
CA ASP A 622 -12.23 25.68 -2.23
C ASP A 622 -11.09 26.00 -3.20
N PHE A 623 -11.42 25.99 -4.50
CA PHE A 623 -10.44 26.23 -5.57
C PHE A 623 -9.82 27.64 -5.51
N SER A 624 -10.51 28.62 -4.93
CA SER A 624 -10.00 30.00 -4.80
C SER A 624 -8.88 30.12 -3.76
N ARG A 625 -8.86 29.20 -2.78
CA ARG A 625 -7.89 29.16 -1.67
C ARG A 625 -6.90 28.00 -1.77
N SER A 626 -7.04 27.18 -2.80
CA SER A 626 -6.18 26.04 -3.12
C SER A 626 -5.18 26.37 -4.23
N ALA A 627 -4.09 25.61 -4.31
CA ALA A 627 -3.09 25.70 -5.36
C ALA A 627 -2.54 24.30 -5.67
N GLY A 628 -2.36 23.97 -6.96
CA GLY A 628 -1.90 22.63 -7.37
C GLY A 628 -2.94 21.52 -7.15
N VAL A 629 -4.23 21.86 -7.23
CA VAL A 629 -5.34 20.89 -7.22
C VAL A 629 -5.89 20.75 -8.63
N LEU A 630 -5.93 19.51 -9.14
CA LEU A 630 -6.47 19.19 -10.46
C LEU A 630 -7.99 19.00 -10.43
N GLY A 631 -8.53 18.51 -9.32
CA GLY A 631 -9.88 17.99 -9.30
C GLY A 631 -10.35 17.43 -7.97
N GLN A 632 -11.63 17.05 -7.95
CA GLN A 632 -12.27 16.43 -6.80
C GLN A 632 -13.37 15.45 -7.20
N ARG A 633 -13.62 14.45 -6.36
CA ARG A 633 -14.74 13.51 -6.50
C ARG A 633 -15.27 13.05 -5.16
N HIS A 634 -16.60 13.08 -4.99
CA HIS A 634 -17.26 12.39 -3.89
C HIS A 634 -17.50 10.91 -4.23
N CYS A 635 -17.11 10.01 -3.34
CA CYS A 635 -17.37 8.58 -3.48
C CYS A 635 -17.47 7.94 -2.09
N GLN A 636 -18.52 7.13 -1.85
CA GLN A 636 -18.72 6.38 -0.59
C GLN A 636 -18.63 7.24 0.68
N GLY A 637 -19.09 8.50 0.64
CA GLY A 637 -19.07 9.42 1.78
C GLY A 637 -17.74 10.15 2.00
N SER A 638 -16.73 9.90 1.17
CA SER A 638 -15.44 10.59 1.19
C SER A 638 -15.27 11.52 -0.01
N LEU A 639 -14.48 12.57 0.18
CA LEU A 639 -14.01 13.49 -0.86
C LEU A 639 -12.58 13.11 -1.24
N TYR A 640 -12.36 12.76 -2.49
CA TYR A 640 -11.04 12.49 -3.08
C TYR A 640 -10.59 13.72 -3.86
N VAL A 641 -9.44 14.28 -3.51
CA VAL A 641 -8.85 15.48 -4.12
C VAL A 641 -7.62 15.07 -4.92
N ALA A 642 -7.65 15.31 -6.23
CA ALA A 642 -6.54 15.03 -7.14
C ALA A 642 -5.55 16.20 -7.12
N LEU A 643 -4.27 15.92 -6.88
CA LEU A 643 -3.19 16.90 -6.80
C LEU A 643 -2.38 16.92 -8.10
N ASP A 644 -1.87 18.10 -8.47
CA ASP A 644 -1.03 18.26 -9.64
C ASP A 644 0.41 17.78 -9.33
N PRO A 645 0.92 16.73 -10.00
CA PRO A 645 2.28 16.24 -9.78
C PRO A 645 3.36 17.27 -10.13
N THR A 646 3.06 18.30 -10.92
CA THR A 646 4.02 19.37 -11.27
C THR A 646 4.20 20.39 -10.16
N VAL A 647 3.32 20.40 -9.14
CA VAL A 647 3.42 21.28 -7.98
C VAL A 647 4.02 20.50 -6.82
N ALA A 648 5.23 20.86 -6.37
CA ALA A 648 5.93 20.12 -5.33
C ALA A 648 5.22 20.18 -3.96
N GLU A 649 4.61 21.32 -3.62
CA GLU A 649 3.91 21.51 -2.33
C GLU A 649 2.51 22.10 -2.54
N PRO A 650 1.52 21.31 -3.03
CA PRO A 650 0.19 21.84 -3.28
C PRO A 650 -0.50 22.24 -1.97
N VAL A 651 -1.41 23.21 -2.07
CA VAL A 651 -2.25 23.68 -0.97
C VAL A 651 -3.68 23.28 -1.24
N VAL A 652 -4.29 22.55 -0.32
CA VAL A 652 -5.69 22.15 -0.38
C VAL A 652 -6.47 22.91 0.68
N ALA A 653 -7.48 23.66 0.27
CA ALA A 653 -8.47 24.29 1.14
C ALA A 653 -9.84 23.66 0.91
N LEU A 654 -10.63 23.51 1.97
CA LEU A 654 -12.02 23.03 1.88
C LEU A 654 -13.01 24.13 2.25
N ALA A 655 -14.19 24.06 1.63
CA ALA A 655 -15.39 24.82 1.95
C ALA A 655 -16.57 23.87 2.17
N ASP A 656 -17.57 24.33 2.93
CA ASP A 656 -18.84 23.61 3.06
C ASP A 656 -19.70 23.79 1.81
N ILE A 657 -20.46 22.74 1.50
CA ILE A 657 -21.43 22.73 0.40
C ILE A 657 -22.78 22.25 0.90
N ASP A 658 -23.85 22.80 0.32
CA ASP A 658 -25.23 22.48 0.71
C ASP A 658 -25.71 21.12 0.17
N ARG A 659 -25.07 20.62 -0.89
CA ARG A 659 -25.52 19.45 -1.65
C ARG A 659 -24.37 18.55 -2.07
N ALA A 660 -24.45 17.29 -1.68
CA ALA A 660 -23.47 16.23 -2.00
C ALA A 660 -23.76 15.50 -3.33
N ASP A 661 -24.93 15.72 -3.91
CA ASP A 661 -25.46 14.96 -5.04
C ASP A 661 -25.11 15.57 -6.42
N ARG A 662 -24.34 16.65 -6.44
CA ARG A 662 -23.86 17.32 -7.66
C ARG A 662 -22.44 17.83 -7.50
N ASP A 663 -21.74 17.94 -8.62
CA ASP A 663 -20.41 18.52 -8.69
C ASP A 663 -20.45 20.03 -8.35
N PRO A 664 -19.76 20.48 -7.29
CA PRO A 664 -19.79 21.88 -6.87
C PRO A 664 -19.36 22.84 -7.99
N PRO A 665 -20.05 23.98 -8.18
CA PRO A 665 -19.61 24.97 -9.14
C PRO A 665 -18.26 25.56 -8.73
N ALA A 666 -17.39 25.79 -9.71
CA ALA A 666 -16.11 26.46 -9.52
C ALA A 666 -15.87 27.45 -10.66
N SER A 667 -15.16 28.55 -10.37
CA SER A 667 -14.79 29.56 -11.36
C SER A 667 -13.73 29.07 -12.36
N MET A 668 -13.09 27.95 -12.07
CA MET A 668 -12.09 27.30 -12.92
C MET A 668 -12.51 25.86 -13.23
N PRO A 669 -12.08 25.33 -14.39
CA PRO A 669 -12.34 23.93 -14.71
C PRO A 669 -11.59 23.01 -13.74
N TYR A 670 -12.19 21.87 -13.40
CA TYR A 670 -11.54 20.86 -12.58
C TYR A 670 -11.94 19.45 -13.00
N LEU A 671 -11.06 18.49 -12.75
CA LEU A 671 -11.26 17.08 -13.06
C LEU A 671 -12.24 16.46 -12.05
N VAL A 672 -13.34 15.90 -12.52
CA VAL A 672 -14.23 15.09 -11.67
C VAL A 672 -13.68 13.67 -11.60
N GLU A 673 -13.39 13.09 -12.75
CA GLU A 673 -12.71 11.80 -12.83
C GLU A 673 -12.05 11.56 -14.18
N GLY A 674 -11.09 10.64 -14.24
CA GLY A 674 -10.57 10.16 -15.51
C GLY A 674 -9.74 8.88 -15.38
N ARG A 675 -9.68 8.14 -16.50
CA ARG A 675 -8.93 6.89 -16.62
C ARG A 675 -7.42 7.12 -16.59
N TRP A 676 -6.96 8.27 -17.05
CA TRP A 676 -5.54 8.62 -17.15
C TRP A 676 -5.03 9.40 -15.94
N ALA A 677 -3.72 9.46 -15.78
CA ALA A 677 -3.07 10.44 -14.93
C ALA A 677 -3.06 11.81 -15.63
N PHE A 678 -3.34 12.88 -14.87
CA PHE A 678 -3.36 14.26 -15.38
C PHE A 678 -2.35 15.12 -14.61
N SER A 679 -1.90 16.20 -15.25
CA SER A 679 -0.91 17.13 -14.69
C SER A 679 -0.90 18.47 -15.44
N ALA A 680 -0.25 19.48 -14.87
CA ALA A 680 -0.05 20.79 -15.48
C ALA A 680 -1.35 21.45 -15.97
N LEU A 681 -2.41 21.42 -15.14
CA LEU A 681 -3.67 22.08 -15.46
C LEU A 681 -3.46 23.60 -15.51
N ALA A 682 -3.80 24.22 -16.64
CA ALA A 682 -3.66 25.67 -16.82
C ALA A 682 -4.77 26.25 -17.69
N GLY A 683 -5.25 27.45 -17.34
CA GLY A 683 -6.17 28.21 -18.17
C GLY A 683 -5.52 28.66 -19.50
N GLU A 684 -6.33 28.79 -20.54
CA GLU A 684 -5.91 29.24 -21.87
C GLU A 684 -7.04 30.01 -22.56
N GLY A 685 -7.06 31.34 -22.40
CA GLY A 685 -8.18 32.18 -22.83
C GLY A 685 -9.47 31.77 -22.13
N GLU A 686 -10.51 31.46 -22.92
CA GLU A 686 -11.79 30.93 -22.45
C GLU A 686 -11.79 29.41 -22.22
N GLY A 687 -10.65 28.76 -22.50
CA GLY A 687 -10.45 27.32 -22.37
C GLY A 687 -9.39 26.96 -21.34
N PHE A 688 -8.89 25.72 -21.44
CA PHE A 688 -7.81 25.23 -20.59
C PHE A 688 -7.00 24.14 -21.29
N ARG A 689 -5.82 23.87 -20.76
CA ARG A 689 -4.96 22.76 -21.18
C ARG A 689 -4.54 21.90 -20.00
N VAL A 690 -4.27 20.64 -20.27
CA VAL A 690 -3.81 19.66 -19.28
C VAL A 690 -2.93 18.62 -19.97
N ALA A 691 -1.85 18.22 -19.31
CA ALA A 691 -1.05 17.08 -19.75
C ALA A 691 -1.66 15.78 -19.20
N ALA A 692 -1.68 14.72 -20.01
CA ALA A 692 -2.26 13.44 -19.63
C ALA A 692 -1.41 12.25 -20.11
N ALA A 693 -1.39 11.18 -19.33
CA ALA A 693 -0.81 9.90 -19.72
C ALA A 693 -1.56 8.72 -19.08
N GLY A 694 -1.67 7.60 -19.78
CA GLY A 694 -2.30 6.39 -19.27
C GLY A 694 -2.62 5.35 -20.35
N TYR A 695 -3.32 4.29 -19.95
CA TYR A 695 -3.57 3.11 -20.79
C TYR A 695 -5.03 3.04 -21.25
N GLY A 696 -5.23 2.61 -22.50
CA GLY A 696 -6.54 2.57 -23.15
C GLY A 696 -7.06 3.95 -23.53
N GLU A 697 -8.35 4.01 -23.90
CA GLU A 697 -9.01 5.27 -24.27
C GLU A 697 -9.15 6.23 -23.08
N GLY A 698 -8.94 7.51 -23.33
CA GLY A 698 -8.96 8.55 -22.30
C GLY A 698 -10.37 8.97 -21.90
N ALA A 699 -11.12 8.08 -21.26
CA ALA A 699 -12.41 8.42 -20.66
C ALA A 699 -12.20 9.38 -19.47
N MET A 700 -12.88 10.52 -19.50
CA MET A 700 -12.74 11.56 -18.48
C MET A 700 -14.00 12.43 -18.37
N VAL A 701 -14.14 13.06 -17.20
CA VAL A 701 -15.18 14.03 -16.91
C VAL A 701 -14.57 15.25 -16.25
N TRP A 702 -14.86 16.42 -16.82
CA TRP A 702 -14.46 17.71 -16.30
C TRP A 702 -15.69 18.50 -15.85
N ARG A 703 -15.58 19.24 -14.75
CA ARG A 703 -16.49 20.34 -14.46
C ARG A 703 -15.93 21.58 -15.12
N VAL A 704 -16.72 22.23 -15.97
CA VAL A 704 -16.33 23.44 -16.71
C VAL A 704 -17.30 24.59 -16.42
N PRO A 705 -16.85 25.85 -16.50
CA PRO A 705 -17.68 27.00 -16.12
C PRO A 705 -18.81 27.31 -17.12
N ARG A 706 -18.73 26.82 -18.36
CA ARG A 706 -19.72 27.06 -19.42
C ARG A 706 -20.35 25.75 -19.89
N SER A 707 -21.68 25.69 -19.87
CA SER A 707 -22.46 24.63 -20.53
C SER A 707 -22.38 24.77 -22.06
N GLY A 708 -22.82 23.73 -22.79
CA GLY A 708 -22.83 23.73 -24.25
C GLY A 708 -21.57 23.14 -24.89
N PRO A 709 -21.30 23.43 -26.17
CA PRO A 709 -20.28 22.71 -26.95
C PRO A 709 -18.85 23.16 -26.62
N TRP A 710 -17.96 22.17 -26.54
CA TRP A 710 -16.52 22.30 -26.37
C TRP A 710 -15.78 21.54 -27.47
N THR A 711 -14.73 22.16 -28.01
CA THR A 711 -13.76 21.51 -28.89
C THR A 711 -12.58 21.04 -28.06
N VAL A 712 -12.14 19.81 -28.27
CA VAL A 712 -10.97 19.23 -27.61
C VAL A 712 -9.94 18.83 -28.66
N THR A 713 -8.70 19.29 -28.51
CA THR A 713 -7.57 18.97 -29.37
C THR A 713 -6.53 18.22 -28.56
N VAL A 714 -5.97 17.16 -29.13
CA VAL A 714 -4.95 16.30 -28.51
C VAL A 714 -3.66 16.44 -29.30
N GLU A 715 -2.59 16.84 -28.64
CA GLU A 715 -1.28 17.11 -29.22
C GLU A 715 -0.21 16.20 -28.60
N ARG A 716 0.79 15.83 -29.42
CA ARG A 716 2.05 15.26 -28.96
C ARG A 716 3.19 15.90 -29.76
N ASP A 717 4.20 16.41 -29.07
CA ASP A 717 5.35 17.09 -29.68
C ASP A 717 4.96 18.19 -30.69
N GLY A 718 3.86 18.91 -30.40
CA GLY A 718 3.30 19.97 -31.25
C GLY A 718 2.45 19.49 -32.43
N ALA A 719 2.38 18.19 -32.71
CA ALA A 719 1.53 17.63 -33.73
C ALA A 719 0.14 17.29 -33.17
N VAL A 720 -0.92 17.73 -33.86
CA VAL A 720 -2.31 17.37 -33.52
C VAL A 720 -2.56 15.91 -33.94
N LEU A 721 -2.83 15.06 -32.95
CA LEU A 721 -3.16 13.64 -33.16
C LEU A 721 -4.66 13.42 -33.32
N TRP A 722 -5.48 14.25 -32.66
CA TRP A 722 -6.93 14.12 -32.70
C TRP A 722 -7.60 15.45 -32.36
N SER A 723 -8.80 15.66 -32.88
CA SER A 723 -9.71 16.71 -32.46
C SER A 723 -11.14 16.20 -32.43
N GLY A 724 -11.90 16.58 -31.42
CA GLY A 724 -13.29 16.19 -31.26
C GLY A 724 -14.13 17.27 -30.60
N ARG A 725 -15.44 17.00 -30.51
CA ARG A 725 -16.39 17.86 -29.81
C ARG A 725 -17.07 17.07 -28.70
N ALA A 726 -17.35 17.74 -27.59
CA ALA A 726 -18.16 17.23 -26.49
C ALA A 726 -19.04 18.37 -25.97
N ALA A 727 -20.16 18.07 -25.33
CA ALA A 727 -21.05 19.08 -24.77
C ALA A 727 -21.06 18.96 -23.25
N ALA A 728 -20.88 20.09 -22.57
CA ALA A 728 -21.09 20.20 -21.15
C ALA A 728 -22.60 20.37 -20.88
N ASP A 729 -23.14 19.61 -19.93
CA ASP A 729 -24.55 19.71 -19.55
C ASP A 729 -24.87 21.03 -18.81
N GLU A 730 -26.11 21.20 -18.33
CA GLU A 730 -26.55 22.39 -17.59
C GLU A 730 -25.75 22.60 -16.29
N ASP A 731 -25.31 21.50 -15.67
CA ASP A 731 -24.42 21.48 -14.53
C ASP A 731 -22.94 21.54 -14.96
N GLY A 732 -22.66 21.89 -16.21
CA GLY A 732 -21.32 22.02 -16.79
C GLY A 732 -20.41 20.80 -16.60
N ARG A 733 -20.96 19.58 -16.50
CA ARG A 733 -20.18 18.34 -16.62
C ARG A 733 -19.92 18.05 -18.09
N LEU A 734 -18.65 18.07 -18.46
CA LEU A 734 -18.14 17.73 -19.78
C LEU A 734 -17.53 16.32 -19.75
N ALA A 735 -18.31 15.32 -20.18
CA ALA A 735 -17.86 13.95 -20.34
C ALA A 735 -17.35 13.71 -21.77
N LEU A 736 -16.21 13.04 -21.91
CA LEU A 736 -15.66 12.66 -23.20
C LEU A 736 -14.71 11.45 -23.11
N THR A 737 -14.44 10.87 -24.27
CA THR A 737 -13.44 9.82 -24.44
C THR A 737 -12.46 10.22 -25.55
N VAL A 738 -11.17 10.22 -25.24
CA VAL A 738 -10.11 10.47 -26.22
C VAL A 738 -9.62 9.14 -26.81
N PRO A 739 -9.78 8.88 -28.13
CA PRO A 739 -9.44 7.60 -28.76
C PRO A 739 -7.97 7.54 -29.23
N VAL A 740 -7.07 8.22 -28.52
CA VAL A 740 -5.62 8.25 -28.83
C VAL A 740 -4.88 7.53 -27.71
N SER A 741 -3.85 6.74 -28.07
CA SER A 741 -3.00 6.09 -27.06
C SER A 741 -2.31 7.14 -26.19
N GLY A 742 -2.61 7.12 -24.88
CA GLY A 742 -2.02 7.98 -23.86
C GLY A 742 -0.77 7.42 -23.19
N ILE A 743 -0.22 6.28 -23.66
CA ILE A 743 0.93 5.64 -23.01
C ILE A 743 2.13 6.60 -23.01
N ALA A 744 2.37 7.25 -24.16
CA ALA A 744 3.25 8.40 -24.22
C ALA A 744 2.46 9.67 -23.88
N PRO A 745 3.04 10.61 -23.11
CA PRO A 745 2.36 11.83 -22.70
C PRO A 745 1.69 12.58 -23.86
N LEU A 746 0.53 13.16 -23.54
CA LEU A 746 -0.29 13.97 -24.43
C LEU A 746 -0.53 15.34 -23.80
N LEU A 747 -0.72 16.36 -24.64
CA LEU A 747 -1.27 17.65 -24.23
C LEU A 747 -2.70 17.76 -24.77
N LEU A 748 -3.68 17.94 -23.88
CA LEU A 748 -5.07 18.16 -24.24
C LEU A 748 -5.40 19.63 -24.10
N ARG A 749 -6.05 20.21 -25.10
CA ARG A 749 -6.58 21.58 -25.09
C ARG A 749 -8.09 21.55 -25.24
N PHE A 750 -8.78 22.22 -24.34
CA PHE A 750 -10.23 22.36 -24.30
C PHE A 750 -10.57 23.81 -24.58
N ARG A 751 -11.45 24.06 -25.55
CA ARG A 751 -11.93 25.40 -25.88
C ARG A 751 -13.44 25.38 -26.03
N PRO A 752 -14.19 26.34 -25.47
CA PRO A 752 -15.59 26.50 -25.81
C PRO A 752 -15.71 26.68 -27.32
N SER A 753 -16.57 25.90 -27.97
CA SER A 753 -16.84 26.13 -29.39
C SER A 753 -17.59 27.46 -29.47
N GLY A 754 -16.93 28.50 -29.97
CA GLY A 754 -17.58 29.80 -30.16
C GLY A 754 -18.84 29.62 -31.01
N GLY A 755 -19.99 30.03 -30.48
CA GLY A 755 -21.12 30.33 -31.35
C GLY A 755 -20.69 31.47 -32.25
N VAL A 756 -20.58 31.22 -33.56
CA VAL A 756 -20.46 32.30 -34.54
C VAL A 756 -21.50 32.06 -35.63
N ALA A 757 -22.25 33.14 -35.89
CA ALA A 757 -23.15 33.42 -37.00
C ALA A 757 -24.53 32.72 -36.97
N GLY A 758 -25.49 33.44 -36.40
CA GLY A 758 -26.92 33.38 -36.69
C GLY A 758 -27.52 34.73 -36.35
#